data_AF-A0A8C3EQ14-F1
#
_entry.id   AF-A0A8C3EQ14-F1
#
_cell.length_a   1.000
_cell.length_b   1.000
_cell.length_c   1.000
_cell.angle_alpha   90.00
_cell.angle_beta   90.00
_cell.angle_gamma   90.00
#
_symmetry.space_group_name_H-M   'P 1'
#
loop_
_entity.id
_entity.type
_entity.pdbx_description
1 polymer ?
#
loop_
_entity_poly.entity_id
_entity_poly.type
_entity_poly.pdbx_seq_one_letter_code
_entity_poly.pdbx_strand_id
1 'polypeptide(L)'
;MIVLFLFALLWMVEGAFCQLHYTVQEEQEHGTFVGNIAEDLGLDITKLSARRFQTAPNSRSPYLELNLETGVLYVNEKIDREQICKQSPSCLLHLEVFLENPLELFRVEIEVLDINDNPPSFPEPDLTVEISESATPGTRFPLESAFDPDVGTNSLRTYEITPNSYFSLDVQTQGDGNRFAELVLDQPLDREQQAVHRYVLTAVDGGQPQQRTGTALLTVRVLDSNDNVPAFEQPVYTVSLPENSPPGTLVLQLNATDPDEGQNGEIIYSFSSHISARARELFGIAPRTGRLEVSGELDYEESSVYQVYVQAKDLGPNAVPAHCKVLVRVLDANDNAPEISFSTVKEAVSEAAAPGTVVALFSVSDRDSEENGQVQCELLQGDAPFRLKSSFKNYYTIVTEGPLDREQPGGDAYTLTVVARDHGEPPLSTSKSIQVRVSDVNDNAPRFSQPVYQVYVSENNVPGAYIYAVSATDRDQGANARLAYSILETQIQGMSVFTYVSINSENGFLYALRSFDYEQLKEFSFQVEARDAGEEPQPLAGNATVHIIVVDQNDNAPAIVSPLPGRNGTPAREALPRGAEPGYLVSRVAAVDADDGENARLTYSIARGNEAGLFRMDWRSGELRTARRVPAKRDPQRPYELVIEVRDHGQPPLSSTAAVQVVLVDGAGERSGGGGGPAAGTGAGGGGGGSGEHRPSRSGGDNSLDLTLILIIALGSVSFIFLLAMIVLAVRCQKEKKLNIYTCLASDCCLGCCCCCPCCSRQARARKKKLSKSDIMLVQSSNVPSNPAQVPVEESGSFGSHHHNQNYCYQVCLTPESAKTDLMFLKPCSPSRSTDAEHNPCGAIVTGYADQQPDIISNGSILSSETKHQRAELSYLVDRPRRVNSSAFQEADIVSSKDSGHGDSEQGDSDHDATNRGQSSARKRIC
;
A
#
# COMPACT_ATOMS: atom_id res chain seq x y z
N MET A 1 77.84 -113.19 76.21
CA MET A 1 77.45 -113.36 74.79
C MET A 1 76.77 -112.07 74.27
N ILE A 2 77.47 -110.93 74.32
CA ILE A 2 77.00 -109.62 73.80
C ILE A 2 78.15 -108.91 73.05
N VAL A 3 79.37 -109.00 73.60
CA VAL A 3 80.63 -108.52 72.99
C VAL A 3 80.87 -109.03 71.55
N LEU A 4 80.34 -110.20 71.20
CA LEU A 4 80.54 -110.84 69.89
C LEU A 4 79.64 -110.31 68.76
N PHE A 5 78.68 -109.41 69.06
CA PHE A 5 77.86 -108.73 68.04
C PHE A 5 78.33 -107.30 67.77
N LEU A 6 78.90 -106.62 68.77
CA LEU A 6 79.49 -105.28 68.62
C LEU A 6 80.76 -105.28 67.76
N PHE A 7 81.53 -106.37 67.74
CA PHE A 7 82.72 -106.49 66.88
C PHE A 7 82.40 -106.74 65.39
N ALA A 8 81.15 -107.03 65.03
CA ALA A 8 80.76 -107.29 63.64
C ALA A 8 80.34 -106.02 62.86
N LEU A 9 80.08 -104.91 63.55
CA LEU A 9 79.57 -103.67 62.92
C LEU A 9 80.66 -102.63 62.60
N LEU A 10 81.90 -102.81 63.07
CA LEU A 10 82.97 -101.83 62.92
C LEU A 10 83.81 -101.98 61.64
N TRP A 11 83.55 -103.00 60.81
CA TRP A 11 84.38 -103.40 59.65
C TRP A 11 83.61 -103.36 58.31
N MET A 12 82.59 -102.51 58.21
CA MET A 12 81.75 -102.36 57.00
C MET A 12 81.48 -100.89 56.62
N VAL A 13 82.44 -99.98 56.88
CA VAL A 13 82.38 -98.57 56.44
C VAL A 13 83.77 -98.11 55.94
N GLU A 14 84.27 -98.74 54.88
CA GLU A 14 85.31 -98.17 54.01
C GLU A 14 84.80 -98.23 52.57
N GLY A 15 84.71 -97.08 51.91
CA GLY A 15 83.99 -96.93 50.63
C GLY A 15 83.34 -95.56 50.40
N ALA A 16 83.81 -94.51 51.07
CA ALA A 16 83.42 -93.14 50.75
C ALA A 16 84.21 -92.68 49.51
N PHE A 17 83.53 -92.47 48.38
CA PHE A 17 84.10 -91.71 47.28
C PHE A 17 84.29 -90.26 47.74
N CYS A 18 85.54 -89.80 47.82
CA CYS A 18 85.85 -88.44 48.24
C CYS A 18 85.67 -87.49 47.04
N GLN A 19 84.69 -86.60 47.14
CA GLN A 19 84.39 -85.54 46.19
C GLN A 19 84.84 -84.22 46.82
N LEU A 20 85.66 -83.47 46.10
CA LEU A 20 86.32 -82.27 46.60
C LEU A 20 85.58 -81.03 46.07
N HIS A 21 85.26 -80.09 46.95
CA HIS A 21 84.53 -78.87 46.59
C HIS A 21 85.35 -77.64 46.95
N TYR A 22 85.55 -76.75 45.99
CA TYR A 22 86.14 -75.43 46.20
C TYR A 22 85.17 -74.36 45.72
N THR A 23 85.30 -73.17 46.29
CA THR A 23 84.64 -71.96 45.81
C THR A 23 85.69 -70.96 45.37
N VAL A 24 85.47 -70.33 44.23
CA VAL A 24 86.29 -69.21 43.74
C VAL A 24 85.33 -68.11 43.30
N GLN A 25 85.64 -66.85 43.59
CA GLN A 25 84.93 -65.76 42.91
C GLN A 25 85.29 -65.74 41.43
N GLU A 26 84.46 -65.11 40.62
CA GLU A 26 84.84 -64.78 39.26
C GLU A 26 85.73 -63.53 39.18
N GLU A 27 86.09 -63.13 37.96
CA GLU A 27 86.92 -61.97 37.62
C GLU A 27 88.31 -61.92 38.28
N GLN A 28 88.75 -63.03 38.89
CA GLN A 28 90.01 -63.13 39.64
C GLN A 28 91.24 -63.04 38.75
N GLU A 29 92.29 -62.43 39.30
CA GLU A 29 93.58 -62.27 38.64
C GLU A 29 94.30 -63.60 38.40
N HIS A 30 95.11 -63.66 37.34
CA HIS A 30 95.95 -64.81 37.01
C HIS A 30 96.88 -65.18 38.20
N GLY A 31 96.91 -66.47 38.54
CA GLY A 31 97.65 -67.00 39.68
C GLY A 31 96.91 -66.95 41.02
N THR A 32 95.63 -66.55 41.05
CA THR A 32 94.81 -66.60 42.28
C THR A 32 94.65 -68.04 42.78
N PHE A 33 94.86 -68.25 44.09
CA PHE A 33 94.74 -69.57 44.75
C PHE A 33 93.28 -70.01 44.85
N VAL A 34 92.99 -71.25 44.44
CA VAL A 34 91.65 -71.86 44.51
C VAL A 34 91.55 -72.90 45.63
N GLY A 35 92.58 -73.74 45.79
CA GLY A 35 92.58 -74.83 46.77
C GLY A 35 93.83 -75.72 46.70
N ASN A 36 94.06 -76.57 47.70
CA ASN A 36 95.22 -77.46 47.76
C ASN A 36 94.81 -78.93 47.74
N ILE A 37 94.63 -79.47 46.52
CA ILE A 37 94.11 -80.82 46.28
C ILE A 37 94.96 -81.90 46.97
N ALA A 38 96.28 -81.70 47.07
CA ALA A 38 97.13 -82.66 47.76
C ALA A 38 96.92 -82.66 49.28
N GLU A 39 96.80 -81.48 49.90
CA GLU A 39 96.61 -81.35 51.35
C GLU A 39 95.23 -81.84 51.78
N ASP A 40 94.17 -81.44 51.05
CA ASP A 40 92.78 -81.79 51.38
C ASP A 40 92.48 -83.29 51.16
N LEU A 41 93.18 -83.95 50.23
CA LEU A 41 93.13 -85.42 50.04
C LEU A 41 94.12 -86.19 50.93
N GLY A 42 94.89 -85.52 51.79
CA GLY A 42 95.88 -86.15 52.68
C GLY A 42 97.08 -86.77 51.95
N LEU A 43 97.38 -86.31 50.74
CA LEU A 43 98.46 -86.79 49.89
C LEU A 43 99.80 -86.15 50.27
N ASP A 44 100.80 -86.98 50.53
CA ASP A 44 102.17 -86.53 50.77
C ASP A 44 102.75 -85.88 49.50
N ILE A 45 103.01 -84.57 49.57
CA ILE A 45 103.58 -83.77 48.47
C ILE A 45 104.86 -84.37 47.89
N THR A 46 105.69 -85.05 48.71
CA THR A 46 106.93 -85.69 48.24
C THR A 46 106.69 -86.93 47.36
N LYS A 47 105.44 -87.43 47.31
CA LYS A 47 105.03 -88.61 46.54
C LYS A 47 104.16 -88.29 45.33
N LEU A 48 103.68 -87.06 45.14
CA LEU A 48 102.80 -86.68 44.02
C LEU A 48 103.44 -86.98 42.66
N SER A 49 104.69 -86.55 42.46
CA SER A 49 105.45 -86.79 41.23
C SER A 49 105.77 -88.29 41.02
N ALA A 50 106.08 -89.01 42.10
CA ALA A 50 106.30 -90.46 42.07
C ALA A 50 105.04 -91.27 41.72
N ARG A 51 103.86 -90.75 42.09
CA ARG A 51 102.53 -91.29 41.72
C ARG A 51 101.94 -90.68 40.45
N ARG A 52 102.69 -89.87 39.69
CA ARG A 52 102.21 -89.17 38.47
C ARG A 52 100.86 -88.47 38.65
N PHE A 53 100.74 -87.64 39.68
CA PHE A 53 99.57 -86.79 39.86
C PHE A 53 99.34 -85.92 38.61
N GLN A 54 98.16 -86.03 37.98
CA GLN A 54 97.87 -85.36 36.71
C GLN A 54 96.37 -85.05 36.53
N THR A 55 96.05 -83.95 35.85
CA THR A 55 94.69 -83.64 35.36
C THR A 55 94.31 -84.53 34.17
N ALA A 56 93.10 -85.09 34.19
CA ALA A 56 92.55 -85.86 33.08
C ALA A 56 92.36 -84.96 31.84
N PRO A 57 92.75 -85.38 30.61
CA PRO A 57 92.76 -84.48 29.45
C PRO A 57 91.40 -83.85 29.09
N ASN A 58 90.30 -84.56 29.37
CA ASN A 58 88.94 -84.16 28.97
C ASN A 58 88.27 -83.18 29.93
N SER A 59 88.82 -82.98 31.14
CA SER A 59 88.31 -82.06 32.17
C SER A 59 89.25 -80.87 32.40
N ARG A 60 90.13 -80.59 31.42
CA ARG A 60 90.98 -79.40 31.41
C ARG A 60 90.18 -78.19 30.97
N SER A 61 89.97 -77.28 31.91
CA SER A 61 89.46 -75.94 31.66
C SER A 61 90.62 -74.98 31.35
N PRO A 62 90.49 -74.00 30.42
CA PRO A 62 91.49 -72.95 30.25
C PRO A 62 91.61 -72.07 31.51
N TYR A 63 90.54 -71.96 32.30
CA TYR A 63 90.47 -71.10 33.48
C TYR A 63 91.26 -71.61 34.70
N LEU A 64 91.68 -72.89 34.72
CA LEU A 64 92.25 -73.53 35.93
C LEU A 64 93.53 -74.31 35.62
N GLU A 65 94.65 -73.93 36.24
CA GLU A 65 95.92 -74.66 36.19
C GLU A 65 96.22 -75.33 37.53
N LEU A 66 96.59 -76.61 37.49
CA LEU A 66 96.98 -77.41 38.64
C LEU A 66 98.49 -77.61 38.68
N ASN A 67 99.15 -77.07 39.70
CA ASN A 67 100.56 -77.29 39.93
C ASN A 67 100.80 -78.74 40.38
N LEU A 68 101.42 -79.54 39.50
CA LEU A 68 101.64 -80.97 39.71
C LEU A 68 102.74 -81.30 40.73
N GLU A 69 103.56 -80.32 41.13
CA GLU A 69 104.60 -80.50 42.16
C GLU A 69 104.07 -80.24 43.57
N THR A 70 103.13 -79.29 43.73
CA THR A 70 102.60 -78.88 45.04
C THR A 70 101.20 -79.43 45.34
N GLY A 71 100.40 -79.73 44.32
CA GLY A 71 98.99 -80.08 44.45
C GLY A 71 98.03 -78.88 44.47
N VAL A 72 98.54 -77.66 44.30
CA VAL A 72 97.75 -76.42 44.40
C VAL A 72 97.10 -76.05 43.07
N LEU A 73 95.81 -75.73 43.12
CA LEU A 73 95.01 -75.26 42.00
C LEU A 73 94.99 -73.72 41.97
N TYR A 74 95.23 -73.14 40.79
CA TYR A 74 95.28 -71.71 40.54
C TYR A 74 94.37 -71.31 39.37
N VAL A 75 93.88 -70.07 39.38
CA VAL A 75 93.23 -69.43 38.22
C VAL A 75 94.27 -69.13 37.13
N ASN A 76 94.04 -69.57 35.90
CA ASN A 76 94.95 -69.38 34.76
C ASN A 76 94.44 -68.34 33.77
N GLU A 77 93.27 -68.56 33.16
CA GLU A 77 92.55 -67.52 32.42
C GLU A 77 91.44 -66.95 33.32
N LYS A 78 91.13 -65.67 33.12
CA LYS A 78 90.12 -64.95 33.91
C LYS A 78 88.77 -65.64 33.75
N ILE A 79 88.08 -65.84 34.87
CA ILE A 79 86.75 -66.48 34.91
C ILE A 79 85.71 -65.37 34.73
N ASP A 80 84.92 -65.45 33.66
CA ASP A 80 83.77 -64.61 33.35
C ASP A 80 82.54 -65.54 33.41
N ARG A 81 81.71 -65.40 34.45
CA ARG A 81 80.61 -66.33 34.74
C ARG A 81 79.44 -66.10 33.79
N GLU A 82 79.24 -64.88 33.32
CA GLU A 82 78.18 -64.50 32.36
C GLU A 82 78.47 -65.14 31.00
N GLN A 83 79.73 -65.21 30.57
CA GLN A 83 80.16 -65.87 29.34
C GLN A 83 80.11 -67.40 29.47
N ILE A 84 80.52 -67.97 30.60
CA ILE A 84 80.58 -69.43 30.81
C ILE A 84 79.19 -70.02 31.09
N CYS A 85 78.49 -69.43 32.05
CA CYS A 85 77.29 -69.98 32.69
C CYS A 85 76.03 -69.13 32.46
N LYS A 86 76.15 -67.84 32.12
CA LYS A 86 75.03 -66.90 31.97
C LYS A 86 74.15 -66.88 33.23
N GLN A 87 72.84 -66.74 33.07
CA GLN A 87 71.85 -66.68 34.15
C GLN A 87 71.62 -68.05 34.84
N SER A 88 72.56 -69.00 34.77
CA SER A 88 72.47 -70.29 35.45
C SER A 88 72.67 -70.11 36.96
N PRO A 89 71.77 -70.63 37.83
CA PRO A 89 71.81 -70.39 39.27
C PRO A 89 72.94 -71.12 40.01
N SER A 90 73.68 -72.00 39.34
CA SER A 90 74.91 -72.60 39.83
C SER A 90 75.91 -72.74 38.68
N CYS A 91 77.13 -72.24 38.89
CA CYS A 91 78.21 -72.32 37.91
C CYS A 91 79.31 -73.23 38.43
N LEU A 92 79.38 -74.46 37.91
CA LEU A 92 80.31 -75.50 38.38
C LEU A 92 81.32 -75.84 37.29
N LEU A 93 82.61 -75.61 37.56
CA LEU A 93 83.72 -76.10 36.76
C LEU A 93 84.14 -77.48 37.30
N HIS A 94 83.97 -78.53 36.49
CA HIS A 94 84.34 -79.90 36.87
C HIS A 94 85.77 -80.23 36.39
N LEU A 95 86.65 -80.51 37.35
CA LEU A 95 88.02 -80.98 37.12
C LEU A 95 88.16 -82.43 37.63
N GLU A 96 88.76 -83.32 36.83
CA GLU A 96 89.09 -84.68 37.27
C GLU A 96 90.61 -84.84 37.36
N VAL A 97 91.10 -85.30 38.51
CA VAL A 97 92.53 -85.53 38.78
C VAL A 97 92.77 -86.98 39.13
N PHE A 98 93.88 -87.54 38.70
CA PHE A 98 94.23 -88.93 38.96
C PHE A 98 95.66 -89.11 39.43
N LEU A 99 95.87 -90.22 40.15
CA LEU A 99 97.19 -90.72 40.56
C LEU A 99 97.32 -92.17 40.06
N GLU A 100 98.56 -92.59 39.79
CA GLU A 100 98.93 -93.98 39.52
C GLU A 100 99.51 -94.67 40.77
N ASN A 101 99.46 -96.00 40.78
CA ASN A 101 100.07 -96.91 41.76
C ASN A 101 99.76 -96.59 43.25
N PRO A 102 98.56 -96.90 43.78
CA PRO A 102 97.37 -97.45 43.10
C PRO A 102 96.72 -96.43 42.16
N LEU A 103 95.85 -96.88 41.25
CA LEU A 103 95.13 -95.96 40.37
C LEU A 103 93.91 -95.39 41.10
N GLU A 104 93.94 -94.08 41.36
CA GLU A 104 92.91 -93.34 42.10
C GLU A 104 92.45 -92.14 41.25
N LEU A 105 91.15 -91.86 41.24
CA LEU A 105 90.52 -90.78 40.49
C LEU A 105 89.65 -89.96 41.45
N PHE A 106 89.89 -88.66 41.50
CA PHE A 106 89.15 -87.72 42.33
C PHE A 106 88.44 -86.69 41.45
N ARG A 107 87.23 -86.31 41.87
CA ARG A 107 86.46 -85.22 41.27
C ARG A 107 86.61 -83.99 42.13
N VAL A 108 86.99 -82.90 41.49
CA VAL A 108 87.08 -81.58 42.07
C VAL A 108 86.04 -80.71 41.37
N GLU A 109 85.10 -80.19 42.13
CA GLU A 109 84.09 -79.25 41.65
C GLU A 109 84.46 -77.87 42.19
N ILE A 110 84.59 -76.92 41.27
CA ILE A 110 84.92 -75.53 41.59
C ILE A 110 83.68 -74.71 41.28
N GLU A 111 83.02 -74.26 42.34
CA GLU A 111 81.86 -73.37 42.27
C GLU A 111 82.34 -71.93 42.06
N VAL A 112 81.94 -71.37 40.92
CA VAL A 112 82.21 -69.97 40.56
C VAL A 112 81.14 -69.11 41.22
N LEU A 113 81.56 -68.29 42.19
CA LEU A 113 80.72 -67.37 42.93
C LEU A 113 80.58 -66.06 42.16
N ASP A 114 79.32 -65.75 41.87
CA ASP A 114 78.81 -64.52 41.27
C ASP A 114 79.27 -63.26 42.05
N ILE A 115 79.69 -62.23 41.33
CA ILE A 115 79.97 -60.90 41.88
C ILE A 115 79.12 -59.83 41.18
N ASN A 116 78.89 -58.69 41.84
CA ASN A 116 78.20 -57.56 41.22
C ASN A 116 79.17 -56.79 40.31
N ASP A 117 79.37 -57.25 39.07
CA ASP A 117 80.21 -56.59 38.07
C ASP A 117 79.45 -55.99 36.87
N ASN A 118 78.19 -56.40 36.63
CA ASN A 118 77.33 -55.77 35.62
C ASN A 118 76.26 -54.86 36.26
N PRO A 119 75.95 -53.69 35.67
CA PRO A 119 74.81 -52.90 36.07
C PRO A 119 73.52 -53.37 35.38
N PRO A 120 72.34 -53.27 36.01
CA PRO A 120 71.07 -53.47 35.32
C PRO A 120 70.91 -52.44 34.19
N SER A 121 70.38 -52.87 33.05
CA SER A 121 70.35 -52.08 31.80
C SER A 121 68.99 -52.15 31.11
N PHE A 122 68.50 -51.03 30.59
CA PHE A 122 67.28 -51.01 29.78
C PHE A 122 67.59 -51.27 28.30
N PRO A 123 66.72 -51.98 27.55
CA PRO A 123 66.91 -52.22 26.12
C PRO A 123 66.82 -50.93 25.29
N GLU A 124 65.89 -50.02 25.63
CA GLU A 124 65.81 -48.66 25.08
C GLU A 124 66.08 -47.59 26.16
N PRO A 125 66.86 -46.53 25.87
CA PRO A 125 67.15 -45.46 26.82
C PRO A 125 66.05 -44.39 26.91
N ASP A 126 65.17 -44.29 25.91
CA ASP A 126 64.13 -43.25 25.75
C ASP A 126 62.74 -43.89 25.58
N LEU A 127 62.25 -44.60 26.61
CA LEU A 127 60.97 -45.31 26.58
C LEU A 127 59.79 -44.34 26.42
N THR A 128 58.95 -44.56 25.40
CA THR A 128 57.70 -43.81 25.20
C THR A 128 56.48 -44.69 25.46
N VAL A 129 55.55 -44.21 26.28
CA VAL A 129 54.26 -44.87 26.54
C VAL A 129 53.12 -43.91 26.19
N GLU A 130 52.10 -44.40 25.49
CA GLU A 130 50.92 -43.62 25.10
C GLU A 130 49.72 -44.03 25.96
N ILE A 131 49.07 -43.07 26.62
CA ILE A 131 48.02 -43.29 27.60
C ILE A 131 46.85 -42.36 27.31
N SER A 132 45.67 -42.92 27.04
CA SER A 132 44.41 -42.16 26.91
C SER A 132 44.11 -41.39 28.21
N GLU A 133 43.72 -40.12 28.14
CA GLU A 133 43.40 -39.37 29.37
C GLU A 133 42.19 -39.93 30.13
N SER A 134 41.24 -40.47 29.37
CA SER A 134 40.10 -41.27 29.81
C SER A 134 40.47 -42.62 30.47
N ALA A 135 41.76 -42.93 30.68
CA ALA A 135 42.20 -44.08 31.44
C ALA A 135 41.84 -43.96 32.93
N THR A 136 41.22 -44.99 33.50
CA THR A 136 40.80 -44.95 34.90
C THR A 136 42.00 -45.10 35.85
N PRO A 137 42.08 -44.34 36.96
CA PRO A 137 43.06 -44.58 38.01
C PRO A 137 43.03 -46.03 38.52
N GLY A 138 44.21 -46.60 38.79
CA GLY A 138 44.43 -48.02 39.01
C GLY A 138 44.71 -48.83 37.74
N THR A 139 44.61 -48.24 36.54
CA THR A 139 45.07 -48.88 35.28
C THR A 139 46.58 -49.07 35.30
N ARG A 140 47.02 -50.19 34.72
CA ARG A 140 48.40 -50.65 34.67
C ARG A 140 48.90 -50.65 33.24
N PHE A 141 50.08 -50.12 33.00
CA PHE A 141 50.74 -50.09 31.70
C PHE A 141 52.08 -50.84 31.83
N PRO A 142 52.33 -51.89 31.03
CA PRO A 142 53.58 -52.63 31.12
C PRO A 142 54.75 -51.75 30.67
N LEU A 143 55.84 -51.75 31.45
CA LEU A 143 57.11 -51.13 31.06
C LEU A 143 58.07 -52.21 30.59
N GLU A 144 59.04 -51.83 29.75
CA GLU A 144 60.12 -52.73 29.38
C GLU A 144 61.01 -53.04 30.59
N SER A 145 61.24 -54.32 30.85
CA SER A 145 62.08 -54.77 31.96
C SER A 145 63.55 -54.46 31.68
N ALA A 146 64.24 -53.91 32.69
CA ALA A 146 65.70 -53.89 32.67
C ALA A 146 66.24 -55.32 32.74
N PHE A 147 67.34 -55.56 32.04
CA PHE A 147 68.08 -56.81 32.07
C PHE A 147 69.37 -56.66 32.87
N ASP A 148 69.64 -57.64 33.70
CA ASP A 148 70.79 -57.70 34.60
C ASP A 148 71.47 -59.07 34.39
N PRO A 149 72.73 -59.13 33.93
CA PRO A 149 73.44 -60.39 33.68
C PRO A 149 73.68 -61.22 34.94
N ASP A 150 73.87 -60.54 36.09
CA ASP A 150 74.26 -61.09 37.39
C ASP A 150 73.11 -61.93 37.99
N VAL A 151 73.40 -62.73 39.03
CA VAL A 151 72.48 -63.77 39.54
C VAL A 151 72.27 -63.70 41.05
N GLY A 152 71.13 -64.23 41.51
CA GLY A 152 70.85 -64.46 42.93
C GLY A 152 70.55 -63.17 43.71
N THR A 153 71.57 -62.61 44.37
CA THR A 153 71.45 -61.35 45.12
C THR A 153 72.02 -60.14 44.38
N ASN A 154 72.88 -60.36 43.38
CA ASN A 154 73.50 -59.26 42.64
C ASN A 154 72.68 -58.82 41.44
N SER A 155 71.65 -59.59 41.07
CA SER A 155 70.70 -59.26 40.00
C SER A 155 69.68 -58.20 40.38
N LEU A 156 68.93 -57.75 39.37
CA LEU A 156 67.83 -56.79 39.44
C LEU A 156 66.91 -57.02 40.65
N ARG A 157 66.82 -56.00 41.51
CA ARG A 157 66.07 -56.05 42.76
C ARG A 157 64.81 -55.20 42.74
N THR A 158 64.87 -53.98 42.21
CA THR A 158 63.73 -53.06 42.20
C THR A 158 63.82 -52.05 41.07
N TYR A 159 62.69 -51.41 40.79
CA TYR A 159 62.60 -50.22 39.95
C TYR A 159 62.17 -49.03 40.82
N GLU A 160 62.62 -47.84 40.45
CA GLU A 160 62.23 -46.56 41.06
C GLU A 160 61.87 -45.56 39.95
N ILE A 161 60.88 -44.70 40.20
CA ILE A 161 60.49 -43.59 39.30
C ILE A 161 60.70 -42.26 40.02
N THR A 162 61.05 -41.21 39.27
CA THR A 162 61.06 -39.83 39.80
C THR A 162 59.73 -39.49 40.51
N PRO A 163 59.75 -39.04 41.79
CA PRO A 163 58.54 -38.75 42.54
C PRO A 163 57.63 -37.76 41.84
N ASN A 164 56.38 -38.15 41.65
CA ASN A 164 55.36 -37.39 40.92
C ASN A 164 53.96 -37.70 41.50
N SER A 165 52.91 -37.08 40.95
CA SER A 165 51.52 -37.17 41.45
C SER A 165 50.58 -38.04 40.61
N TYR A 166 51.01 -38.50 39.44
CA TYR A 166 50.14 -39.18 38.46
C TYR A 166 50.45 -40.67 38.32
N PHE A 167 51.69 -41.09 38.57
CA PHE A 167 52.15 -42.46 38.33
C PHE A 167 53.03 -43.02 39.45
N SER A 168 52.69 -44.23 39.89
CA SER A 168 53.52 -45.09 40.72
C SER A 168 54.04 -46.30 39.91
N LEU A 169 54.92 -47.11 40.51
CA LEU A 169 55.36 -48.39 39.95
C LEU A 169 54.87 -49.54 40.83
N ASP A 170 54.28 -50.56 40.23
CA ASP A 170 54.12 -51.88 40.85
C ASP A 170 55.20 -52.82 40.29
N VAL A 171 56.04 -53.37 41.16
CA VAL A 171 57.17 -54.24 40.77
C VAL A 171 56.78 -55.69 41.02
N GLN A 172 56.43 -56.37 39.94
CA GLN A 172 55.96 -57.74 39.94
C GLN A 172 57.12 -58.73 39.71
N THR A 173 57.09 -59.84 40.44
CA THR A 173 58.11 -60.91 40.35
C THR A 173 57.49 -62.16 39.77
N GLN A 174 58.03 -62.65 38.65
CA GLN A 174 57.57 -63.85 37.97
C GLN A 174 58.09 -65.12 38.67
N GLY A 175 57.47 -66.27 38.37
CA GLY A 175 57.75 -67.55 39.04
C GLY A 175 59.14 -68.16 38.76
N ASP A 176 59.90 -67.55 37.85
CA ASP A 176 61.30 -67.85 37.53
C ASP A 176 62.30 -66.93 38.28
N GLY A 177 61.82 -65.91 38.99
CA GLY A 177 62.61 -64.91 39.70
C GLY A 177 62.78 -63.57 38.97
N ASN A 178 62.36 -63.46 37.69
CA ASN A 178 62.48 -62.22 36.92
C ASN A 178 61.55 -61.12 37.44
N ARG A 179 62.04 -59.87 37.45
CA ARG A 179 61.28 -58.70 37.94
C ARG A 179 60.96 -57.73 36.82
N PHE A 180 59.71 -57.33 36.71
CA PHE A 180 59.24 -56.32 35.76
C PHE A 180 58.43 -55.24 36.49
N ALA A 181 58.36 -54.06 35.89
CA ALA A 181 57.59 -52.93 36.41
C ALA A 181 56.33 -52.71 35.57
N GLU A 182 55.22 -52.46 36.25
CA GLU A 182 54.00 -51.91 35.66
C GLU A 182 53.85 -50.46 36.16
N LEU A 183 53.68 -49.52 35.23
CA LEU A 183 53.33 -48.14 35.55
C LEU A 183 51.86 -48.10 35.96
N VAL A 184 51.56 -47.66 37.17
CA VAL A 184 50.19 -47.56 37.70
C VAL A 184 49.75 -46.11 37.70
N LEU A 185 48.58 -45.84 37.13
CA LEU A 185 47.99 -44.50 37.11
C LEU A 185 47.31 -44.19 38.45
N ASP A 186 47.87 -43.27 39.23
CA ASP A 186 47.38 -42.91 40.57
C ASP A 186 46.29 -41.82 40.56
N GLN A 187 46.29 -40.95 39.55
CA GLN A 187 45.34 -39.83 39.36
C GLN A 187 44.89 -39.76 37.90
N PRO A 188 43.69 -39.23 37.60
CA PRO A 188 43.28 -39.03 36.21
C PRO A 188 44.22 -38.06 35.49
N LEU A 189 44.32 -38.22 34.17
CA LEU A 189 45.05 -37.31 33.29
C LEU A 189 44.08 -36.27 32.67
N ASP A 190 44.66 -35.23 32.11
CA ASP A 190 43.99 -34.05 31.54
C ASP A 190 45.00 -33.50 30.50
N ARG A 191 44.73 -33.70 29.20
CA ARG A 191 45.65 -33.38 28.10
C ARG A 191 45.71 -31.87 27.87
N GLU A 192 44.59 -31.17 28.04
CA GLU A 192 44.46 -29.71 27.93
C GLU A 192 45.31 -29.01 28.99
N GLN A 193 45.46 -29.63 30.17
CA GLN A 193 46.40 -29.22 31.22
C GLN A 193 47.84 -29.66 30.92
N GLN A 194 48.08 -30.93 30.58
CA GLN A 194 49.43 -31.44 30.29
C GLN A 194 49.47 -32.67 29.36
N ALA A 195 49.46 -32.44 28.05
CA ALA A 195 49.59 -33.47 27.01
C ALA A 195 50.84 -34.39 27.06
N VAL A 196 51.91 -34.00 27.77
CA VAL A 196 53.17 -34.77 27.84
C VAL A 196 53.81 -34.69 29.23
N HIS A 197 54.09 -35.85 29.82
CA HIS A 197 54.89 -35.98 31.05
C HIS A 197 56.26 -36.63 30.75
N ARG A 198 57.25 -36.33 31.59
CA ARG A 198 58.61 -36.90 31.49
C ARG A 198 59.13 -37.27 32.87
N TYR A 199 59.58 -38.50 33.01
CA TYR A 199 60.06 -39.10 34.25
C TYR A 199 61.37 -39.84 34.00
N VAL A 200 62.18 -40.03 35.04
CA VAL A 200 63.33 -40.95 34.96
C VAL A 200 62.95 -42.25 35.66
N LEU A 201 63.06 -43.34 34.92
CA LEU A 201 62.91 -44.71 35.39
C LEU A 201 64.30 -45.24 35.73
N THR A 202 64.48 -45.79 36.93
CA THR A 202 65.75 -46.32 37.43
C THR A 202 65.57 -47.79 37.79
N ALA A 203 66.43 -48.66 37.28
CA ALA A 203 66.56 -50.04 37.73
C ALA A 203 67.70 -50.13 38.74
N VAL A 204 67.53 -50.90 39.81
CA VAL A 204 68.48 -51.04 40.92
C VAL A 204 68.69 -52.52 41.24
N ASP A 205 69.94 -52.92 41.39
CA ASP A 205 70.32 -54.29 41.76
C ASP A 205 70.21 -54.57 43.27
N GLY A 206 70.59 -55.79 43.68
CA GLY A 206 70.64 -56.19 45.10
C GLY A 206 72.02 -56.17 45.76
N GLY A 207 73.06 -55.70 45.05
CA GLY A 207 74.45 -55.76 45.44
C GLY A 207 74.78 -55.15 46.80
N GLN A 208 75.86 -55.65 47.42
CA GLN A 208 76.42 -55.12 48.67
C GLN A 208 77.95 -55.23 48.64
N PRO A 209 78.72 -54.20 49.06
CA PRO A 209 78.27 -52.97 49.73
C PRO A 209 77.86 -51.83 48.78
N GLN A 210 77.99 -52.00 47.46
CA GLN A 210 77.53 -51.05 46.45
C GLN A 210 76.40 -51.67 45.63
N GLN A 211 75.43 -50.84 45.25
CA GLN A 211 74.38 -51.16 44.28
C GLN A 211 74.65 -50.33 43.03
N ARG A 212 74.48 -50.93 41.86
CA ARG A 212 74.53 -50.27 40.56
C ARG A 212 73.12 -49.97 40.08
N THR A 213 73.04 -49.05 39.12
CA THR A 213 71.77 -48.62 38.55
C THR A 213 71.85 -48.43 37.04
N GLY A 214 70.74 -48.75 36.38
CA GLY A 214 70.43 -48.37 35.01
C GLY A 214 69.36 -47.30 34.99
N THR A 215 69.36 -46.42 33.98
CA THR A 215 68.35 -45.36 33.85
C THR A 215 67.81 -45.26 32.43
N ALA A 216 66.51 -45.00 32.31
CA ALA A 216 65.82 -44.67 31.06
C ALA A 216 64.92 -43.44 31.26
N LEU A 217 64.75 -42.64 30.21
CA LEU A 217 63.82 -41.51 30.18
C LEU A 217 62.43 -42.01 29.76
N LEU A 218 61.49 -42.05 30.69
CA LEU A 218 60.09 -42.37 30.41
C LEU A 218 59.35 -41.11 29.95
N THR A 219 58.95 -41.07 28.68
CA THR A 219 58.05 -40.05 28.13
C THR A 219 56.64 -40.62 28.05
N VAL A 220 55.71 -40.06 28.84
CA VAL A 220 54.28 -40.39 28.71
C VAL A 220 53.64 -39.37 27.78
N ARG A 221 53.04 -39.84 26.68
CA ARG A 221 52.16 -39.07 25.80
C ARG A 221 50.74 -39.30 26.24
N VAL A 222 50.03 -38.22 26.57
CA VAL A 222 48.59 -38.29 26.83
C VAL A 222 47.89 -38.31 25.47
N LEU A 223 47.05 -39.32 25.24
CA LEU A 223 46.24 -39.43 24.03
C LEU A 223 44.86 -38.81 24.27
N ASP A 224 44.49 -37.99 23.29
CA ASP A 224 43.28 -37.19 23.21
C ASP A 224 41.99 -38.03 23.25
N SER A 225 41.02 -37.60 24.04
CA SER A 225 39.66 -38.14 24.13
C SER A 225 38.64 -37.02 23.93
N ASN A 226 37.59 -37.29 23.14
CA ASN A 226 36.49 -36.34 22.89
C ASN A 226 35.61 -36.18 24.15
N ASP A 227 36.07 -35.38 25.10
CA ASP A 227 35.50 -35.25 26.45
C ASP A 227 35.06 -33.81 26.80
N ASN A 228 35.59 -32.81 26.08
CA ASN A 228 35.02 -31.48 26.01
C ASN A 228 33.89 -31.43 24.96
N VAL A 229 33.27 -30.25 24.82
CA VAL A 229 32.19 -29.99 23.84
C VAL A 229 32.27 -28.55 23.32
N PRO A 230 31.81 -28.25 22.08
CA PRO A 230 32.00 -26.92 21.49
C PRO A 230 31.28 -25.79 22.25
N ALA A 231 32.03 -24.89 22.89
CA ALA A 231 31.47 -23.82 23.71
C ALA A 231 31.23 -22.52 22.92
N PHE A 232 29.98 -22.06 22.83
CA PHE A 232 29.65 -20.73 22.30
C PHE A 232 29.92 -19.62 23.34
N GLU A 233 30.41 -18.45 22.90
CA GLU A 233 30.65 -17.30 23.78
C GLU A 233 29.40 -16.82 24.54
N GLN A 234 28.22 -16.92 23.91
CA GLN A 234 26.93 -16.52 24.48
C GLN A 234 25.83 -17.53 24.10
N PRO A 235 24.87 -17.83 25.00
CA PRO A 235 23.75 -18.73 24.70
C PRO A 235 22.70 -18.06 23.79
N VAL A 236 22.60 -16.72 23.83
CA VAL A 236 21.66 -15.94 23.00
C VAL A 236 22.34 -14.67 22.49
N TYR A 237 22.41 -14.53 21.16
CA TYR A 237 22.81 -13.31 20.47
C TYR A 237 21.58 -12.55 19.99
N THR A 238 21.67 -11.23 19.86
CA THR A 238 20.63 -10.40 19.23
C THR A 238 21.26 -9.47 18.20
N VAL A 239 20.68 -9.45 17.00
CA VAL A 239 21.13 -8.63 15.86
C VAL A 239 19.91 -7.89 15.31
N SER A 240 20.10 -6.68 14.79
CA SER A 240 19.10 -5.94 14.03
C SER A 240 19.55 -5.75 12.58
N LEU A 241 18.65 -5.98 11.63
CA LEU A 241 18.87 -5.81 10.18
C LEU A 241 17.64 -5.16 9.54
N PRO A 242 17.78 -4.27 8.54
CA PRO A 242 16.64 -3.82 7.74
C PRO A 242 16.07 -5.00 6.92
N GLU A 243 14.77 -4.99 6.64
CA GLU A 243 14.14 -6.10 5.91
C GLU A 243 14.66 -6.28 4.49
N ASN A 244 14.82 -5.17 3.77
CA ASN A 244 15.42 -5.06 2.44
C ASN A 244 16.96 -5.31 2.46
N SER A 245 17.46 -6.17 3.35
CA SER A 245 18.84 -6.68 3.37
C SER A 245 19.02 -7.71 2.25
N PRO A 246 19.86 -7.45 1.23
CA PRO A 246 19.99 -8.37 0.10
C PRO A 246 20.62 -9.72 0.51
N PRO A 247 20.28 -10.83 -0.15
CA PRO A 247 20.91 -12.13 0.06
C PRO A 247 22.45 -12.07 -0.01
N GLY A 248 23.11 -12.75 0.92
CA GLY A 248 24.55 -12.66 1.19
C GLY A 248 24.94 -11.62 2.25
N THR A 249 23.99 -10.84 2.78
CA THR A 249 24.22 -9.92 3.90
C THR A 249 24.59 -10.71 5.16
N LEU A 250 25.71 -10.34 5.80
CA LEU A 250 26.18 -10.95 7.05
C LEU A 250 25.23 -10.60 8.20
N VAL A 251 24.62 -11.62 8.82
CA VAL A 251 23.83 -11.48 10.05
C VAL A 251 24.77 -11.47 11.25
N LEU A 252 25.59 -12.52 11.37
CA LEU A 252 26.49 -12.71 12.50
C LEU A 252 27.62 -13.66 12.12
N GLN A 253 28.82 -13.36 12.61
CA GLN A 253 29.93 -14.30 12.61
C GLN A 253 29.87 -15.07 13.93
N LEU A 254 29.34 -16.30 13.93
CA LEU A 254 29.34 -17.13 15.14
C LEU A 254 30.74 -17.69 15.42
N ASN A 255 31.00 -17.88 16.70
CA ASN A 255 32.22 -18.47 17.22
C ASN A 255 31.86 -19.47 18.33
N ALA A 256 32.35 -20.68 18.19
CA ALA A 256 32.39 -21.69 19.23
C ALA A 256 33.84 -22.19 19.34
N THR A 257 34.26 -22.55 20.54
CA THR A 257 35.62 -23.02 20.84
C THR A 257 35.59 -24.39 21.47
N ASP A 258 36.47 -25.26 21.02
CA ASP A 258 36.66 -26.61 21.52
C ASP A 258 38.17 -26.83 21.70
N PRO A 259 38.64 -27.35 22.86
CA PRO A 259 40.08 -27.46 23.15
C PRO A 259 40.72 -28.77 22.66
N ASP A 260 39.92 -29.78 22.30
CA ASP A 260 40.39 -31.15 22.00
C ASP A 260 41.20 -31.21 20.68
N GLU A 261 41.96 -32.28 20.46
CA GLU A 261 42.91 -32.38 19.36
C GLU A 261 42.29 -32.86 18.03
N GLY A 262 42.79 -32.31 16.93
CA GLY A 262 42.53 -32.81 15.59
C GLY A 262 41.05 -32.74 15.19
N GLN A 263 40.37 -33.89 15.15
CA GLN A 263 38.95 -33.98 14.76
C GLN A 263 37.99 -33.74 15.92
N ASN A 264 38.44 -33.92 17.16
CA ASN A 264 37.64 -33.65 18.34
C ASN A 264 37.45 -32.12 18.48
N GLY A 265 38.52 -31.34 18.32
CA GLY A 265 38.43 -29.88 18.18
C GLY A 265 37.86 -29.34 16.85
N GLU A 266 37.53 -30.17 15.84
CA GLU A 266 37.08 -29.67 14.52
C GLU A 266 35.57 -29.41 14.47
N ILE A 267 35.17 -28.18 14.79
CA ILE A 267 33.76 -27.77 14.88
C ILE A 267 33.09 -27.60 13.51
N ILE A 268 31.90 -28.20 13.37
CA ILE A 268 30.92 -27.92 12.31
C ILE A 268 29.65 -27.25 12.88
N TYR A 269 29.26 -26.15 12.23
CA TYR A 269 28.05 -25.39 12.52
C TYR A 269 26.87 -25.87 11.65
N SER A 270 25.68 -25.96 12.22
CA SER A 270 24.44 -26.31 11.50
C SER A 270 23.20 -25.73 12.18
N PHE A 271 22.06 -25.72 11.50
CA PHE A 271 20.80 -25.37 12.16
C PHE A 271 20.26 -26.53 12.99
N SER A 272 19.78 -26.25 14.19
CA SER A 272 19.09 -27.22 15.03
C SER A 272 17.74 -27.64 14.40
N SER A 273 17.22 -28.78 14.81
CA SER A 273 15.86 -29.24 14.47
C SER A 273 14.76 -28.24 14.90
N HIS A 274 15.05 -27.37 15.87
CA HIS A 274 14.13 -26.38 16.45
C HIS A 274 13.95 -25.09 15.61
N ILE A 275 14.71 -24.90 14.53
CA ILE A 275 14.49 -23.76 13.62
C ILE A 275 13.16 -23.92 12.86
N SER A 276 12.44 -22.82 12.64
CA SER A 276 11.25 -22.84 11.77
C SER A 276 11.64 -23.06 10.30
N ALA A 277 10.72 -23.59 9.48
CA ALA A 277 10.96 -23.79 8.05
C ALA A 277 11.35 -22.47 7.36
N ARG A 278 10.56 -21.41 7.60
CA ARG A 278 10.80 -20.06 7.06
C ARG A 278 12.17 -19.49 7.45
N ALA A 279 12.59 -19.62 8.71
CA ALA A 279 13.92 -19.16 9.13
C ALA A 279 15.08 -20.00 8.55
N ARG A 280 14.83 -21.24 8.09
CA ARG A 280 15.80 -22.06 7.35
C ARG A 280 15.87 -21.69 5.86
N GLU A 281 14.83 -21.06 5.32
CA GLU A 281 14.82 -20.52 3.95
C GLU A 281 15.49 -19.13 3.90
N LEU A 282 15.21 -18.30 4.91
CA LEU A 282 15.67 -16.91 4.98
C LEU A 282 17.11 -16.73 5.49
N PHE A 283 17.68 -17.71 6.19
CA PHE A 283 19.06 -17.65 6.68
C PHE A 283 19.87 -18.87 6.26
N GLY A 284 21.08 -18.63 5.75
CA GLY A 284 22.11 -19.64 5.49
C GLY A 284 23.21 -19.59 6.54
N ILE A 285 23.78 -20.74 6.90
CA ILE A 285 24.96 -20.83 7.76
C ILE A 285 26.06 -21.63 7.08
N ALA A 286 27.26 -21.05 6.99
CA ALA A 286 28.42 -21.69 6.39
C ALA A 286 29.05 -22.72 7.36
N PRO A 287 28.96 -24.04 7.10
CA PRO A 287 29.18 -25.04 8.16
C PRO A 287 30.58 -25.09 8.76
N ARG A 288 31.60 -24.63 8.05
CA ARG A 288 33.00 -24.63 8.50
C ARG A 288 33.50 -23.30 9.05
N THR A 289 32.69 -22.24 9.01
CA THR A 289 33.11 -20.91 9.46
C THR A 289 32.15 -20.28 10.46
N GLY A 290 30.94 -20.80 10.66
CA GLY A 290 29.95 -20.18 11.56
C GLY A 290 29.37 -18.85 11.06
N ARG A 291 29.72 -18.42 9.83
CA ARG A 291 29.13 -17.25 9.18
C ARG A 291 27.64 -17.51 8.91
N LEU A 292 26.79 -16.74 9.59
CA LEU A 292 25.34 -16.70 9.39
C LEU A 292 25.00 -15.51 8.49
N GLU A 293 24.28 -15.75 7.41
CA GLU A 293 23.95 -14.74 6.38
C GLU A 293 22.50 -14.87 5.89
N VAL A 294 21.96 -13.78 5.34
CA VAL A 294 20.63 -13.74 4.73
C VAL A 294 20.65 -14.55 3.42
N SER A 295 19.69 -15.43 3.21
CA SER A 295 19.57 -16.28 2.00
C SER A 295 18.28 -16.08 1.19
N GLY A 296 17.37 -15.25 1.67
CA GLY A 296 16.18 -14.77 0.94
C GLY A 296 15.66 -13.48 1.56
N GLU A 297 14.78 -12.79 0.86
CA GLU A 297 14.26 -11.47 1.29
C GLU A 297 13.55 -11.56 2.65
N LEU A 298 13.93 -10.68 3.58
CA LEU A 298 13.22 -10.52 4.85
C LEU A 298 12.05 -9.54 4.66
N ASP A 299 11.01 -9.70 5.46
CA ASP A 299 9.72 -9.01 5.34
C ASP A 299 9.23 -8.75 6.78
N TYR A 300 9.11 -7.47 7.18
CA TYR A 300 8.77 -7.05 8.54
C TYR A 300 7.29 -7.29 8.85
N GLU A 301 6.42 -7.06 7.86
CA GLU A 301 4.98 -7.35 7.86
C GLU A 301 4.69 -8.85 8.02
N GLU A 302 5.53 -9.73 7.46
CA GLU A 302 5.51 -11.17 7.71
C GLU A 302 6.06 -11.50 9.11
N SER A 303 7.24 -11.00 9.46
CA SER A 303 7.82 -11.16 10.81
C SER A 303 8.97 -10.21 11.15
N SER A 304 8.64 -9.18 11.91
CA SER A 304 9.59 -8.33 12.68
C SER A 304 10.64 -9.05 13.55
N VAL A 305 10.53 -10.36 13.82
CA VAL A 305 11.56 -11.10 14.59
C VAL A 305 11.65 -12.60 14.26
N TYR A 306 12.84 -13.05 13.86
CA TYR A 306 13.16 -14.46 13.62
C TYR A 306 14.04 -15.06 14.73
N GLN A 307 13.87 -16.37 14.96
CA GLN A 307 14.58 -17.12 16.00
C GLN A 307 15.38 -18.26 15.35
N VAL A 308 16.66 -18.00 15.09
CA VAL A 308 17.58 -18.96 14.45
C VAL A 308 18.25 -19.80 15.54
N TYR A 309 17.88 -21.07 15.64
CA TYR A 309 18.52 -22.02 16.56
C TYR A 309 19.68 -22.71 15.85
N VAL A 310 20.91 -22.43 16.31
CA VAL A 310 22.15 -22.96 15.76
C VAL A 310 22.72 -24.01 16.70
N GLN A 311 23.38 -25.01 16.14
CA GLN A 311 24.17 -25.98 16.87
C GLN A 311 25.61 -26.01 16.34
N ALA A 312 26.56 -26.12 17.24
CA ALA A 312 27.96 -26.45 16.96
C ALA A 312 28.19 -27.89 17.42
N LYS A 313 28.90 -28.67 16.62
CA LYS A 313 29.23 -30.07 16.92
C LYS A 313 30.60 -30.38 16.32
N ASP A 314 31.43 -31.02 17.12
CA ASP A 314 32.70 -31.60 16.77
C ASP A 314 32.60 -32.73 15.71
N LEU A 315 33.76 -33.20 15.22
CA LEU A 315 33.87 -34.37 14.35
C LEU A 315 34.33 -35.65 15.09
N GLY A 316 34.45 -35.61 16.41
CA GLY A 316 34.95 -36.71 17.22
C GLY A 316 33.98 -37.90 17.37
N PRO A 317 34.43 -39.00 17.98
CA PRO A 317 33.54 -40.07 18.41
C PRO A 317 32.63 -39.60 19.55
N ASN A 318 31.37 -40.04 19.57
CA ASN A 318 30.34 -39.67 20.57
C ASN A 318 29.92 -38.19 20.65
N ALA A 319 30.61 -37.29 19.94
CA ALA A 319 30.28 -35.91 19.59
C ALA A 319 28.94 -35.33 20.11
N VAL A 320 28.99 -34.39 21.06
CA VAL A 320 27.79 -33.82 21.71
C VAL A 320 27.51 -32.41 21.19
N PRO A 321 26.36 -32.15 20.52
CA PRO A 321 26.09 -30.84 19.96
C PRO A 321 25.76 -29.82 21.05
N ALA A 322 26.48 -28.69 21.05
CA ALA A 322 26.12 -27.50 21.80
C ALA A 322 25.15 -26.62 21.02
N HIS A 323 24.45 -25.72 21.71
CA HIS A 323 23.38 -24.89 21.13
C HIS A 323 23.47 -23.42 21.51
N CYS A 324 23.20 -22.54 20.54
CA CYS A 324 22.94 -21.12 20.79
C CYS A 324 21.74 -20.63 19.96
N LYS A 325 21.22 -19.46 20.31
CA LYS A 325 20.09 -18.81 19.64
C LYS A 325 20.51 -17.45 19.11
N VAL A 326 20.28 -17.19 17.82
CA VAL A 326 20.38 -15.84 17.25
C VAL A 326 18.98 -15.29 17.09
N LEU A 327 18.69 -14.18 17.78
CA LEU A 327 17.46 -13.41 17.66
C LEU A 327 17.68 -12.30 16.63
N VAL A 328 17.20 -12.51 15.41
CA VAL A 328 17.27 -11.51 14.34
C VAL A 328 16.02 -10.65 14.43
N ARG A 329 16.19 -9.38 14.81
CA ARG A 329 15.15 -8.36 14.77
C ARG A 329 15.18 -7.71 13.40
N VAL A 330 14.08 -7.80 12.66
CA VAL A 330 13.93 -7.04 11.43
C VAL A 330 13.62 -5.59 11.80
N LEU A 331 14.17 -4.65 11.06
CA LEU A 331 13.87 -3.22 11.13
C LEU A 331 13.04 -2.84 9.90
N ASP A 332 11.88 -2.29 10.19
CA ASP A 332 10.94 -1.62 9.29
C ASP A 332 11.65 -0.59 8.39
N ALA A 333 11.41 -0.66 7.09
CA ALA A 333 11.85 0.30 6.08
C ALA A 333 10.69 0.66 5.14
N ASN A 334 10.53 1.95 4.84
CA ASN A 334 9.34 2.50 4.16
C ASN A 334 9.19 2.00 2.70
N ASP A 335 8.56 0.83 2.50
CA ASP A 335 8.44 0.17 1.19
C ASP A 335 7.00 -0.12 0.74
N ASN A 336 6.02 -0.15 1.65
CA ASN A 336 4.61 -0.12 1.25
C ASN A 336 4.17 1.33 1.04
N ALA A 337 3.42 1.57 -0.04
CA ALA A 337 2.79 2.85 -0.29
C ALA A 337 1.35 2.86 0.23
N PRO A 338 0.85 3.97 0.83
CA PRO A 338 -0.44 4.01 1.50
C PRO A 338 -1.61 3.64 0.57
N GLU A 339 -2.39 2.61 0.91
CA GLU A 339 -3.53 2.18 0.10
C GLU A 339 -4.78 3.02 0.43
N ILE A 340 -5.44 3.58 -0.60
CA ILE A 340 -6.71 4.33 -0.46
C ILE A 340 -7.90 3.43 -0.83
N SER A 341 -8.79 3.15 0.13
CA SER A 341 -9.99 2.34 -0.08
C SER A 341 -11.28 3.14 0.17
N PHE A 342 -12.06 3.37 -0.88
CA PHE A 342 -13.36 4.06 -0.78
C PHE A 342 -14.44 3.07 -0.32
N SER A 343 -15.00 3.28 0.87
CA SER A 343 -16.04 2.43 1.46
C SER A 343 -17.43 2.73 0.88
N THR A 344 -17.69 3.99 0.53
CA THR A 344 -18.88 4.40 -0.22
C THR A 344 -18.62 5.74 -0.91
N VAL A 345 -19.13 5.88 -2.13
CA VAL A 345 -19.11 7.10 -2.95
C VAL A 345 -20.52 7.29 -3.49
N LYS A 346 -21.08 8.50 -3.36
CA LYS A 346 -22.28 8.88 -4.10
C LYS A 346 -21.90 9.29 -5.51
N GLU A 347 -22.49 8.65 -6.51
CA GLU A 347 -22.29 8.99 -7.93
C GLU A 347 -22.80 10.41 -8.24
N ALA A 348 -23.86 10.84 -7.54
CA ALA A 348 -24.46 12.16 -7.66
C ALA A 348 -24.75 12.81 -6.29
N VAL A 349 -24.67 14.14 -6.24
CA VAL A 349 -25.07 14.98 -5.11
C VAL A 349 -25.96 16.12 -5.61
N SER A 350 -27.11 16.35 -4.98
CA SER A 350 -28.00 17.46 -5.35
C SER A 350 -27.36 18.82 -5.03
N GLU A 351 -27.59 19.83 -5.87
CA GLU A 351 -27.01 21.15 -5.61
C GLU A 351 -27.61 21.85 -4.39
N ALA A 352 -28.89 21.58 -4.11
CA ALA A 352 -29.57 21.96 -2.88
C ALA A 352 -29.00 21.25 -1.61
N ALA A 353 -27.95 20.42 -1.72
CA ALA A 353 -27.28 19.80 -0.58
C ALA A 353 -26.54 20.85 0.26
N ALA A 354 -26.98 21.02 1.51
CA ALA A 354 -26.38 21.96 2.44
C ALA A 354 -24.87 21.71 2.66
N PRO A 355 -24.06 22.77 2.92
CA PRO A 355 -22.66 22.64 3.27
C PRO A 355 -22.40 21.64 4.41
N GLY A 356 -21.40 20.79 4.23
CA GLY A 356 -21.08 19.69 5.15
C GLY A 356 -21.79 18.37 4.83
N THR A 357 -22.57 18.27 3.75
CA THR A 357 -23.16 17.01 3.28
C THR A 357 -22.08 16.02 2.87
N VAL A 358 -22.16 14.78 3.38
CA VAL A 358 -21.20 13.70 3.06
C VAL A 358 -21.45 13.16 1.64
N VAL A 359 -20.38 13.14 0.84
CA VAL A 359 -20.36 12.68 -0.56
C VAL A 359 -19.67 11.32 -0.67
N ALA A 360 -18.54 11.15 0.01
CA ALA A 360 -17.79 9.89 0.04
C ALA A 360 -17.16 9.64 1.42
N LEU A 361 -16.96 8.36 1.74
CA LEU A 361 -16.23 7.86 2.89
C LEU A 361 -15.11 6.95 2.39
N PHE A 362 -13.89 7.16 2.86
CA PHE A 362 -12.75 6.31 2.57
C PHE A 362 -11.89 6.07 3.82
N SER A 363 -11.18 4.95 3.81
CA SER A 363 -10.09 4.65 4.73
C SER A 363 -8.77 4.65 3.97
N VAL A 364 -7.69 4.97 4.67
CA VAL A 364 -6.33 4.66 4.21
C VAL A 364 -5.70 3.61 5.11
N SER A 365 -4.88 2.76 4.53
CA SER A 365 -4.11 1.76 5.26
C SER A 365 -2.72 1.71 4.68
N ASP A 366 -1.74 2.02 5.52
CA ASP A 366 -0.39 1.54 5.31
C ASP A 366 -0.19 0.19 5.96
N ARG A 367 0.90 -0.49 5.60
CA ARG A 367 1.29 -1.77 6.20
C ARG A 367 2.45 -1.60 7.17
N ASP A 368 3.42 -0.78 6.76
CA ASP A 368 4.56 -0.34 7.55
C ASP A 368 4.13 0.21 8.93
N SER A 369 5.08 0.28 9.87
CA SER A 369 4.85 0.68 11.26
C SER A 369 5.52 2.01 11.61
N GLU A 370 5.45 2.39 12.88
CA GLU A 370 6.02 3.61 13.48
C GLU A 370 5.76 4.91 12.68
N GLU A 371 6.75 5.52 12.03
CA GLU A 371 6.61 6.74 11.23
C GLU A 371 6.31 6.46 9.74
N ASN A 372 6.78 5.32 9.23
CA ASN A 372 6.47 4.85 7.88
C ASN A 372 4.95 4.60 7.75
N GLY A 373 4.35 3.88 8.70
CA GLY A 373 2.91 3.65 8.82
C GLY A 373 2.02 4.85 9.16
N GLN A 374 2.53 6.09 9.14
CA GLN A 374 1.76 7.30 9.47
C GLN A 374 1.34 8.09 8.22
N VAL A 375 0.10 7.84 7.80
CA VAL A 375 -0.48 8.43 6.59
C VAL A 375 -1.14 9.79 6.85
N GLN A 376 -0.64 10.83 6.19
CA GLN A 376 -1.32 12.10 5.98
C GLN A 376 -2.14 12.06 4.67
N CYS A 377 -3.31 12.71 4.66
CA CYS A 377 -4.20 12.74 3.50
C CYS A 377 -4.61 14.16 3.15
N GLU A 378 -4.47 14.49 1.87
CA GLU A 378 -4.87 15.77 1.30
C GLU A 378 -5.84 15.53 0.13
N LEU A 379 -6.70 16.52 -0.13
CA LEU A 379 -7.48 16.59 -1.35
C LEU A 379 -6.74 17.53 -2.29
N LEU A 380 -6.37 17.07 -3.50
CA LEU A 380 -5.74 17.94 -4.50
C LEU A 380 -6.72 19.06 -4.87
N GLN A 381 -6.40 20.28 -4.44
CA GLN A 381 -7.23 21.47 -4.67
C GLN A 381 -7.15 21.90 -6.14
N GLY A 382 -8.09 21.41 -6.94
CA GLY A 382 -8.74 22.25 -7.94
C GLY A 382 -9.68 23.25 -7.26
N ASP A 383 -10.33 24.10 -8.06
CA ASP A 383 -11.32 25.11 -7.60
C ASP A 383 -12.68 24.47 -7.23
N ALA A 384 -12.63 23.34 -6.52
CA ALA A 384 -13.77 22.47 -6.24
C ALA A 384 -14.27 22.68 -4.80
N PRO A 385 -15.59 22.91 -4.57
CA PRO A 385 -16.15 23.29 -3.27
C PRO A 385 -16.31 22.09 -2.30
N PHE A 386 -15.28 21.26 -2.18
CA PHE A 386 -15.25 20.06 -1.33
C PHE A 386 -14.04 20.06 -0.41
N ARG A 387 -14.24 19.55 0.80
CA ARG A 387 -13.22 19.52 1.85
C ARG A 387 -13.10 18.14 2.49
N LEU A 388 -11.90 17.85 2.96
CA LEU A 388 -11.64 16.67 3.78
C LEU A 388 -12.06 16.92 5.23
N LYS A 389 -12.61 15.89 5.88
CA LYS A 389 -12.81 15.80 7.33
C LYS A 389 -12.43 14.40 7.82
N SER A 390 -11.39 14.31 8.64
CA SER A 390 -11.09 13.09 9.41
C SER A 390 -12.04 13.00 10.62
N SER A 391 -12.56 11.81 10.87
CA SER A 391 -13.42 11.53 12.04
C SER A 391 -12.79 10.53 13.02
N PHE A 392 -11.79 9.78 12.56
CA PHE A 392 -11.02 8.79 13.34
C PHE A 392 -9.66 8.57 12.66
N LYS A 393 -8.65 8.02 13.35
CA LYS A 393 -7.34 7.74 12.73
C LYS A 393 -7.55 6.95 11.43
N ASN A 394 -6.96 7.44 10.34
CA ASN A 394 -7.01 6.87 8.99
C ASN A 394 -8.41 6.76 8.32
N TYR A 395 -9.49 7.28 8.92
CA TYR A 395 -10.82 7.34 8.30
C TYR A 395 -11.24 8.77 7.97
N TYR A 396 -11.61 8.99 6.70
CA TYR A 396 -11.84 10.30 6.12
C TYR A 396 -13.17 10.38 5.38
N THR A 397 -13.85 11.52 5.53
CA THR A 397 -15.05 11.88 4.80
C THR A 397 -14.77 13.05 3.88
N ILE A 398 -15.27 12.97 2.65
CA ILE A 398 -15.34 14.09 1.70
C ILE A 398 -16.72 14.71 1.87
N VAL A 399 -16.75 16.01 2.17
CA VAL A 399 -18.00 16.76 2.37
C VAL A 399 -17.99 18.05 1.54
N THR A 400 -19.17 18.56 1.21
CA THR A 400 -19.30 19.91 0.62
C THR A 400 -18.77 20.98 1.59
N GLU A 401 -18.03 21.95 1.07
CA GLU A 401 -17.55 23.12 1.82
C GLU A 401 -18.47 24.33 1.61
N GLY A 402 -18.84 24.60 0.35
CA GLY A 402 -19.82 25.61 -0.03
C GLY A 402 -21.18 25.03 -0.41
N PRO A 403 -22.12 25.87 -0.86
CA PRO A 403 -23.22 25.41 -1.71
C PRO A 403 -22.66 24.86 -3.03
N LEU A 404 -23.49 24.09 -3.74
CA LEU A 404 -23.25 23.66 -5.11
C LEU A 404 -24.23 24.38 -6.04
N ASP A 405 -23.91 24.41 -7.33
CA ASP A 405 -24.63 25.07 -8.41
C ASP A 405 -24.16 24.36 -9.70
N ARG A 406 -25.08 23.79 -10.47
CA ARG A 406 -24.77 23.00 -11.68
C ARG A 406 -24.60 23.88 -12.91
N GLU A 407 -25.35 24.98 -12.99
CA GLU A 407 -25.41 25.92 -14.10
C GLU A 407 -24.15 26.78 -14.22
N GLN A 408 -23.36 26.89 -13.16
CA GLN A 408 -22.03 27.51 -13.18
C GLN A 408 -21.06 26.76 -14.13
N PRO A 409 -20.12 27.46 -14.79
CA PRO A 409 -19.19 26.83 -15.73
C PRO A 409 -18.31 25.75 -15.09
N GLY A 410 -18.66 24.48 -15.32
CA GLY A 410 -18.01 23.31 -14.71
C GLY A 410 -18.77 22.65 -13.55
N GLY A 411 -19.95 23.16 -13.19
CA GLY A 411 -20.77 22.65 -12.09
C GLY A 411 -21.29 21.22 -12.26
N ASP A 412 -21.52 20.78 -13.51
CA ASP A 412 -22.08 19.45 -13.83
C ASP A 412 -21.37 18.27 -13.14
N ALA A 413 -20.03 18.28 -13.04
CA ALA A 413 -19.28 17.19 -12.44
C ALA A 413 -17.87 17.59 -11.98
N TYR A 414 -17.54 17.23 -10.75
CA TYR A 414 -16.22 17.44 -10.14
C TYR A 414 -15.41 16.15 -10.13
N THR A 415 -14.12 16.25 -10.45
CA THR A 415 -13.16 15.14 -10.30
C THR A 415 -12.32 15.40 -9.05
N LEU A 416 -12.55 14.60 -8.01
CA LEU A 416 -11.94 14.79 -6.70
C LEU A 416 -10.80 13.76 -6.54
N THR A 417 -9.56 14.24 -6.51
CA THR A 417 -8.38 13.39 -6.33
C THR A 417 -7.86 13.49 -4.89
N VAL A 418 -7.95 12.38 -4.17
CA VAL A 418 -7.31 12.24 -2.85
C VAL A 418 -5.86 11.84 -3.08
N VAL A 419 -4.94 12.44 -2.32
CA VAL A 419 -3.55 11.99 -2.19
C VAL A 419 -3.33 11.55 -0.75
N ALA A 420 -2.90 10.31 -0.58
CA ALA A 420 -2.37 9.79 0.67
C ALA A 420 -0.85 9.74 0.55
N ARG A 421 -0.14 10.12 1.61
CA ARG A 421 1.31 10.13 1.70
C ARG A 421 1.70 9.66 3.10
N ASP A 422 2.75 8.87 3.21
CA ASP A 422 3.32 8.47 4.49
C ASP A 422 4.13 9.61 5.15
N HIS A 423 4.90 9.25 6.18
CA HIS A 423 5.85 10.12 6.87
C HIS A 423 7.29 9.57 6.84
N GLY A 424 7.59 8.55 6.02
CA GLY A 424 8.93 7.94 5.94
C GLY A 424 9.95 8.75 5.14
N GLU A 425 11.19 8.25 5.08
CA GLU A 425 12.29 8.84 4.30
C GLU A 425 12.95 7.80 3.37
N PRO A 426 12.76 7.84 2.04
CA PRO A 426 11.94 8.79 1.28
C PRO A 426 10.43 8.47 1.37
N PRO A 427 9.56 9.48 1.41
CA PRO A 427 8.13 9.26 1.58
C PRO A 427 7.44 8.85 0.26
N LEU A 428 6.62 7.81 0.32
CA LEU A 428 5.77 7.30 -0.76
C LEU A 428 4.39 7.96 -0.73
N SER A 429 3.68 7.89 -1.86
CA SER A 429 2.35 8.50 -1.98
C SER A 429 1.49 7.84 -3.05
N THR A 430 0.21 7.68 -2.73
CA THR A 430 -0.82 7.13 -3.61
C THR A 430 -1.87 8.20 -3.91
N SER A 431 -2.23 8.38 -5.19
CA SER A 431 -3.33 9.25 -5.61
C SER A 431 -4.50 8.45 -6.16
N LYS A 432 -5.73 8.76 -5.75
CA LYS A 432 -6.94 8.07 -6.22
C LYS A 432 -8.09 9.07 -6.46
N SER A 433 -8.65 9.03 -7.66
CA SER A 433 -9.68 9.98 -8.13
C SER A 433 -11.07 9.37 -8.13
N ILE A 434 -12.08 10.16 -7.77
CA ILE A 434 -13.51 9.86 -7.96
C ILE A 434 -14.17 10.97 -8.78
N GLN A 435 -15.14 10.63 -9.62
CA GLN A 435 -16.04 11.61 -10.26
C GLN A 435 -17.31 11.71 -9.43
N VAL A 436 -17.69 12.94 -9.07
CA VAL A 436 -18.92 13.28 -8.37
C VAL A 436 -19.73 14.17 -9.29
N ARG A 437 -20.93 13.74 -9.70
CA ARG A 437 -21.84 14.56 -10.52
C ARG A 437 -22.72 15.40 -9.63
N VAL A 438 -23.11 16.59 -10.11
CA VAL A 438 -24.18 17.36 -9.48
C VAL A 438 -25.50 16.95 -10.11
N SER A 439 -26.51 16.65 -9.29
CA SER A 439 -27.86 16.31 -9.75
C SER A 439 -28.78 17.52 -9.64
N ASP A 440 -29.30 17.89 -10.81
CA ASP A 440 -30.21 18.98 -11.10
C ASP A 440 -31.40 19.13 -10.11
N VAL A 441 -31.75 20.37 -9.79
CA VAL A 441 -32.92 20.78 -9.01
C VAL A 441 -33.63 21.92 -9.74
N ASN A 442 -34.97 21.90 -9.78
CA ASN A 442 -35.77 22.94 -10.45
C ASN A 442 -35.69 24.27 -9.66
N ASP A 443 -34.76 25.13 -10.06
CA ASP A 443 -34.21 26.27 -9.33
C ASP A 443 -34.22 27.55 -10.19
N ASN A 444 -34.00 27.41 -11.50
CA ASN A 444 -34.19 28.50 -12.46
C ASN A 444 -35.62 28.48 -13.01
N ALA A 445 -36.15 29.67 -13.32
CA ALA A 445 -37.48 29.83 -13.92
C ALA A 445 -37.39 30.16 -15.41
N PRO A 446 -38.30 29.65 -16.26
CA PRO A 446 -38.27 29.83 -17.71
C PRO A 446 -38.17 31.29 -18.14
N ARG A 447 -37.03 31.70 -18.74
CA ARG A 447 -36.78 33.10 -19.07
C ARG A 447 -37.04 33.39 -20.54
N PHE A 448 -38.08 34.17 -20.84
CA PHE A 448 -38.33 34.69 -22.19
C PHE A 448 -37.17 35.55 -22.72
N SER A 449 -36.91 35.46 -24.02
CA SER A 449 -35.88 36.22 -24.73
C SER A 449 -36.09 37.75 -24.65
N GLN A 450 -37.35 38.18 -24.56
CA GLN A 450 -37.78 39.56 -24.34
C GLN A 450 -38.90 39.58 -23.28
N PRO A 451 -38.97 40.58 -22.38
CA PRO A 451 -40.06 40.71 -21.41
C PRO A 451 -41.36 41.22 -22.05
N VAL A 452 -41.23 41.91 -23.19
CA VAL A 452 -42.31 42.51 -23.96
C VAL A 452 -42.01 42.28 -25.44
N TYR A 453 -42.92 41.64 -26.16
CA TYR A 453 -42.86 41.46 -27.61
C TYR A 453 -43.85 42.41 -28.30
N GLN A 454 -43.39 43.15 -29.31
CA GLN A 454 -44.26 43.94 -30.18
C GLN A 454 -44.43 43.22 -31.51
N VAL A 455 -45.68 42.87 -31.84
CA VAL A 455 -46.03 42.11 -33.03
C VAL A 455 -46.94 42.98 -33.91
N TYR A 456 -46.46 43.27 -35.11
CA TYR A 456 -47.23 44.00 -36.12
C TYR A 456 -47.94 43.00 -37.01
N VAL A 457 -49.27 43.00 -36.99
CA VAL A 457 -50.11 42.12 -37.80
C VAL A 457 -50.96 42.99 -38.71
N SER A 458 -50.92 42.78 -40.03
CA SER A 458 -51.87 43.46 -40.90
C SER A 458 -53.31 43.16 -40.50
N GLU A 459 -54.19 44.14 -40.62
CA GLU A 459 -55.63 43.86 -40.69
C GLU A 459 -55.98 42.88 -41.83
N ASN A 460 -57.24 42.46 -41.88
CA ASN A 460 -57.78 41.58 -42.92
C ASN A 460 -56.97 40.27 -43.09
N ASN A 461 -56.20 39.88 -42.07
CA ASN A 461 -55.33 38.71 -42.07
C ASN A 461 -56.11 37.40 -42.16
N VAL A 462 -55.48 36.37 -42.72
CA VAL A 462 -56.08 35.03 -42.84
C VAL A 462 -56.28 34.40 -41.45
N PRO A 463 -57.50 33.93 -41.10
CA PRO A 463 -57.72 33.13 -39.90
C PRO A 463 -56.92 31.83 -39.90
N GLY A 464 -56.27 31.52 -38.78
CA GLY A 464 -55.32 30.41 -38.63
C GLY A 464 -53.88 30.74 -39.07
N ALA A 465 -53.59 31.97 -39.51
CA ALA A 465 -52.23 32.36 -39.90
C ALA A 465 -51.28 32.49 -38.70
N TYR A 466 -50.04 32.05 -38.89
CA TYR A 466 -48.92 32.37 -38.01
C TYR A 466 -48.67 33.88 -38.01
N ILE A 467 -48.50 34.47 -36.82
CA ILE A 467 -48.23 35.91 -36.65
C ILE A 467 -46.87 36.20 -36.02
N TYR A 468 -46.39 35.36 -35.09
CA TYR A 468 -45.11 35.54 -34.41
C TYR A 468 -44.67 34.27 -33.68
N ALA A 469 -43.43 34.23 -33.18
CA ALA A 469 -42.96 33.21 -32.26
C ALA A 469 -42.37 33.85 -31.01
N VAL A 470 -42.80 33.38 -29.83
CA VAL A 470 -42.14 33.70 -28.56
C VAL A 470 -41.17 32.58 -28.20
N SER A 471 -40.08 32.90 -27.54
CA SER A 471 -39.08 31.93 -27.10
C SER A 471 -38.64 32.24 -25.68
N ALA A 472 -38.59 31.20 -24.86
CA ALA A 472 -37.96 31.19 -23.55
C ALA A 472 -36.84 30.14 -23.51
N THR A 473 -35.95 30.31 -22.55
CA THR A 473 -34.84 29.40 -22.26
C THR A 473 -34.83 29.14 -20.76
N ASP A 474 -34.69 27.88 -20.39
CA ASP A 474 -34.27 27.50 -19.04
C ASP A 474 -32.78 27.16 -18.98
N ARG A 475 -32.27 26.93 -17.76
CA ARG A 475 -30.88 26.56 -17.48
C ARG A 475 -30.70 25.16 -16.92
N ASP A 476 -31.73 24.66 -16.25
CA ASP A 476 -31.80 23.38 -15.55
C ASP A 476 -31.75 22.19 -16.56
N GLN A 477 -31.96 20.95 -16.13
CA GLN A 477 -31.71 19.77 -16.96
C GLN A 477 -32.94 18.88 -17.20
N GLY A 478 -33.12 18.47 -18.47
CA GLY A 478 -33.96 17.34 -18.86
C GLY A 478 -35.49 17.57 -18.79
N ALA A 479 -36.06 17.50 -17.60
CA ALA A 479 -37.47 17.79 -17.33
C ALA A 479 -37.66 19.23 -16.83
N ASN A 480 -36.75 19.66 -15.95
CA ASN A 480 -36.71 20.98 -15.35
C ASN A 480 -36.49 22.10 -16.40
N ALA A 481 -35.82 21.80 -17.53
CA ALA A 481 -35.71 22.71 -18.67
C ALA A 481 -36.69 22.42 -19.83
N ARG A 482 -37.69 21.55 -19.65
CA ARG A 482 -38.65 21.22 -20.72
C ARG A 482 -39.82 22.19 -20.70
N LEU A 483 -39.78 23.16 -21.62
CA LEU A 483 -40.77 24.22 -21.67
C LEU A 483 -42.10 23.80 -22.31
N ALA A 484 -43.20 24.21 -21.68
CA ALA A 484 -44.55 24.24 -22.20
C ALA A 484 -45.06 25.70 -22.24
N TYR A 485 -45.46 26.16 -23.42
CA TYR A 485 -45.97 27.51 -23.64
C TYR A 485 -47.50 27.57 -23.51
N SER A 486 -48.03 28.63 -22.89
CA SER A 486 -49.46 28.92 -22.83
C SER A 486 -49.76 30.42 -22.92
N ILE A 487 -51.03 30.76 -23.14
CA ILE A 487 -51.54 32.15 -23.03
C ILE A 487 -52.34 32.22 -21.73
N LEU A 488 -52.12 33.28 -20.94
CA LEU A 488 -52.92 33.53 -19.75
C LEU A 488 -54.26 34.19 -20.15
N GLU A 489 -55.36 33.65 -19.63
CA GLU A 489 -56.73 34.14 -19.92
C GLU A 489 -56.86 35.63 -19.60
N THR A 490 -57.25 36.40 -20.60
CA THR A 490 -57.54 37.83 -20.49
C THR A 490 -58.68 38.20 -21.46
N GLN A 491 -59.36 39.31 -21.17
CA GLN A 491 -60.57 39.72 -21.88
C GLN A 491 -60.28 40.90 -22.82
N ILE A 492 -60.49 40.68 -24.12
CA ILE A 492 -60.28 41.65 -25.20
C ILE A 492 -61.66 41.95 -25.80
N GLN A 493 -62.10 43.21 -25.72
CA GLN A 493 -63.45 43.67 -26.10
C GLN A 493 -64.61 42.84 -25.47
N GLY A 494 -64.39 42.26 -24.28
CA GLY A 494 -65.38 41.43 -23.60
C GLY A 494 -65.51 39.99 -24.11
N MET A 495 -64.51 39.51 -24.87
CA MET A 495 -64.34 38.10 -25.25
C MET A 495 -62.98 37.59 -24.76
N SER A 496 -62.85 36.28 -24.52
CA SER A 496 -61.57 35.66 -24.15
C SER A 496 -60.52 35.83 -25.25
N VAL A 497 -59.27 36.03 -24.85
CA VAL A 497 -58.07 36.05 -25.71
C VAL A 497 -57.98 34.84 -26.64
N PHE A 498 -58.42 33.66 -26.21
CA PHE A 498 -58.47 32.44 -27.03
C PHE A 498 -59.45 32.51 -28.21
N THR A 499 -60.23 33.59 -28.32
CA THR A 499 -61.08 33.91 -29.50
C THR A 499 -60.28 34.61 -30.61
N TYR A 500 -59.15 35.23 -30.27
CA TYR A 500 -58.33 36.06 -31.17
C TYR A 500 -57.04 35.36 -31.57
N VAL A 501 -56.40 34.66 -30.63
CA VAL A 501 -55.08 34.04 -30.80
C VAL A 501 -54.99 32.66 -30.13
N SER A 502 -54.12 31.81 -30.66
CA SER A 502 -53.64 30.60 -29.99
C SER A 502 -52.11 30.56 -29.98
N ILE A 503 -51.56 29.73 -29.09
CA ILE A 503 -50.13 29.40 -29.05
C ILE A 503 -49.96 27.89 -29.22
N ASN A 504 -48.91 27.47 -29.92
CA ASN A 504 -48.44 26.09 -29.89
C ASN A 504 -47.57 25.89 -28.64
N SER A 505 -47.92 24.89 -27.82
CA SER A 505 -47.32 24.66 -26.50
C SER A 505 -45.89 24.13 -26.53
N GLU A 506 -45.40 23.60 -27.66
CA GLU A 506 -44.05 23.02 -27.77
C GLU A 506 -43.04 24.02 -28.34
N ASN A 507 -43.46 24.88 -29.28
CA ASN A 507 -42.55 25.76 -30.03
C ASN A 507 -42.81 27.27 -29.85
N GLY A 508 -43.82 27.67 -29.07
CA GLY A 508 -44.12 29.07 -28.79
C GLY A 508 -44.67 29.88 -29.98
N PHE A 509 -45.11 29.22 -31.06
CA PHE A 509 -45.65 29.90 -32.24
C PHE A 509 -47.07 30.42 -31.95
N LEU A 510 -47.29 31.70 -32.21
CA LEU A 510 -48.57 32.39 -32.09
C LEU A 510 -49.28 32.42 -33.44
N TYR A 511 -50.58 32.14 -33.40
CA TYR A 511 -51.48 32.14 -34.56
C TYR A 511 -52.67 33.06 -34.31
N ALA A 512 -53.05 33.87 -35.29
CA ALA A 512 -54.30 34.64 -35.24
C ALA A 512 -55.47 33.74 -35.67
N LEU A 513 -56.47 33.58 -34.81
CA LEU A 513 -57.65 32.73 -35.05
C LEU A 513 -58.75 33.41 -35.84
N ARG A 514 -58.64 34.73 -36.06
CA ARG A 514 -59.58 35.58 -36.78
C ARG A 514 -58.81 36.58 -37.64
N SER A 515 -59.50 37.16 -38.63
CA SER A 515 -59.08 38.42 -39.23
C SER A 515 -59.28 39.55 -38.22
N PHE A 516 -58.27 40.39 -38.05
CA PHE A 516 -58.37 41.64 -37.31
C PHE A 516 -58.84 42.77 -38.24
N ASP A 517 -59.49 43.75 -37.65
CA ASP A 517 -60.16 44.90 -38.28
C ASP A 517 -59.65 46.10 -37.48
N TYR A 518 -59.03 47.06 -38.17
CA TYR A 518 -58.25 48.13 -37.52
C TYR A 518 -59.19 49.20 -36.93
N GLU A 519 -60.31 49.45 -37.60
CA GLU A 519 -61.38 50.39 -37.24
C GLU A 519 -62.06 49.96 -35.93
N GLN A 520 -62.16 48.65 -35.70
CA GLN A 520 -62.65 48.04 -34.46
C GLN A 520 -61.56 47.84 -33.40
N LEU A 521 -60.34 47.42 -33.76
CA LEU A 521 -59.32 46.98 -32.78
C LEU A 521 -57.88 47.27 -33.23
N LYS A 522 -57.41 48.51 -33.04
CA LYS A 522 -56.04 48.95 -33.37
C LYS A 522 -54.92 48.25 -32.60
N GLU A 523 -55.12 47.94 -31.32
CA GLU A 523 -54.11 47.23 -30.49
C GLU A 523 -54.74 46.39 -29.38
N PHE A 524 -54.04 45.33 -28.95
CA PHE A 524 -54.37 44.57 -27.74
C PHE A 524 -53.14 43.88 -27.15
N SER A 525 -53.17 43.57 -25.85
CA SER A 525 -52.07 42.92 -25.15
C SER A 525 -52.53 41.73 -24.30
N PHE A 526 -51.76 40.64 -24.33
CA PHE A 526 -51.96 39.47 -23.49
C PHE A 526 -50.63 38.97 -22.92
N GLN A 527 -50.68 38.18 -21.85
CA GLN A 527 -49.49 37.54 -21.31
C GLN A 527 -49.36 36.11 -21.83
N VAL A 528 -48.14 35.74 -22.22
CA VAL A 528 -47.74 34.36 -22.45
C VAL A 528 -46.99 33.87 -21.22
N GLU A 529 -47.23 32.62 -20.84
CA GLU A 529 -46.48 31.90 -19.81
C GLU A 529 -45.63 30.82 -20.49
N ALA A 530 -44.37 30.69 -20.06
CA ALA A 530 -43.55 29.51 -20.30
C ALA A 530 -43.34 28.84 -18.95
N ARG A 531 -43.70 27.57 -18.86
CA ARG A 531 -43.62 26.73 -17.66
C ARG A 531 -42.73 25.53 -17.94
N ASP A 532 -41.95 25.09 -16.97
CA ASP A 532 -41.16 23.85 -17.11
C ASP A 532 -42.03 22.58 -16.99
N ALA A 533 -41.36 21.42 -16.93
CA ALA A 533 -41.97 20.14 -16.57
C ALA A 533 -41.31 19.54 -15.30
N GLY A 534 -40.92 20.40 -14.35
CA GLY A 534 -40.40 20.02 -13.05
C GLY A 534 -41.43 19.26 -12.21
N GLU A 535 -40.96 18.32 -11.39
CA GLU A 535 -41.83 17.48 -10.57
C GLU A 535 -42.44 18.28 -9.39
N GLU A 536 -43.66 17.92 -8.96
CA GLU A 536 -44.36 18.66 -7.89
C GLU A 536 -43.53 18.70 -6.58
N PRO A 537 -43.45 19.86 -5.89
CA PRO A 537 -44.48 20.89 -5.86
C PRO A 537 -44.13 22.22 -6.54
N GLN A 538 -43.05 22.31 -7.32
CA GLN A 538 -42.57 23.60 -7.86
C GLN A 538 -42.20 23.56 -9.36
N PRO A 539 -43.17 23.31 -10.26
CA PRO A 539 -43.00 23.69 -11.66
C PRO A 539 -42.99 25.23 -11.77
N LEU A 540 -41.83 25.79 -12.06
CA LEU A 540 -41.59 27.22 -12.19
C LEU A 540 -42.11 27.73 -13.54
N ALA A 541 -42.36 29.04 -13.60
CA ALA A 541 -42.87 29.68 -14.79
C ALA A 541 -42.42 31.14 -14.88
N GLY A 542 -42.04 31.55 -16.07
CA GLY A 542 -41.88 32.96 -16.42
C GLY A 542 -43.02 33.44 -17.30
N ASN A 543 -43.26 34.75 -17.31
CA ASN A 543 -44.21 35.38 -18.21
C ASN A 543 -43.56 36.50 -19.05
N ALA A 544 -44.19 36.80 -20.19
CA ALA A 544 -43.88 37.95 -21.02
C ALA A 544 -45.17 38.52 -21.59
N THR A 545 -45.18 39.82 -21.90
CA THR A 545 -46.37 40.47 -22.51
C THR A 545 -46.20 40.54 -24.02
N VAL A 546 -47.19 40.07 -24.77
CA VAL A 546 -47.27 40.23 -26.22
C VAL A 546 -48.25 41.35 -26.51
N HIS A 547 -47.78 42.39 -27.20
CA HIS A 547 -48.60 43.48 -27.72
C HIS A 547 -48.80 43.26 -29.22
N ILE A 548 -50.04 42.99 -29.61
CA ILE A 548 -50.45 42.98 -31.02
C ILE A 548 -50.82 44.40 -31.40
N ILE A 549 -50.16 44.93 -32.42
CA ILE A 549 -50.49 46.19 -33.08
C ILE A 549 -51.04 45.80 -34.45
N VAL A 550 -52.31 46.15 -34.70
CA VAL A 550 -52.93 45.92 -36.01
C VAL A 550 -52.47 47.04 -36.95
N VAL A 551 -52.04 46.66 -38.15
CA VAL A 551 -51.55 47.57 -39.18
C VAL A 551 -52.60 47.72 -40.27
N ASP A 552 -53.27 48.87 -40.21
CA ASP A 552 -54.03 49.59 -41.25
C ASP A 552 -53.67 49.19 -42.70
N GLN A 553 -54.69 48.85 -43.50
CA GLN A 553 -54.64 48.76 -44.96
C GLN A 553 -55.76 49.59 -45.57
N ASN A 554 -55.59 50.03 -46.83
CA ASN A 554 -56.54 50.94 -47.48
C ASN A 554 -57.77 50.17 -48.01
N ASP A 555 -58.57 49.66 -47.08
CA ASP A 555 -59.74 48.79 -47.27
C ASP A 555 -61.03 49.59 -47.43
N ASN A 556 -61.16 50.73 -46.73
CA ASN A 556 -62.29 51.65 -46.90
C ASN A 556 -62.04 52.66 -48.01
N ALA A 557 -63.13 53.11 -48.64
CA ALA A 557 -63.07 54.11 -49.70
C ALA A 557 -63.69 55.45 -49.23
N PRO A 558 -63.09 56.60 -49.60
CA PRO A 558 -63.48 57.91 -49.09
C PRO A 558 -64.95 58.25 -49.30
N ALA A 559 -65.70 58.43 -48.22
CA ALA A 559 -67.13 58.71 -48.26
C ALA A 559 -67.43 60.23 -48.32
N ILE A 560 -68.05 60.71 -49.40
CA ILE A 560 -68.43 62.12 -49.56
C ILE A 560 -69.68 62.44 -48.74
N VAL A 561 -69.52 63.30 -47.72
CA VAL A 561 -70.57 63.69 -46.75
C VAL A 561 -71.20 65.05 -47.11
N SER A 562 -70.50 65.88 -47.87
CA SER A 562 -70.99 67.19 -48.32
C SER A 562 -70.43 67.56 -49.70
N PRO A 563 -71.19 68.27 -50.56
CA PRO A 563 -72.61 68.55 -50.44
C PRO A 563 -73.46 67.28 -50.56
N LEU A 564 -74.57 67.22 -49.82
CA LEU A 564 -75.47 66.05 -49.82
C LEU A 564 -76.11 65.87 -51.22
N PRO A 565 -76.15 64.64 -51.77
CA PRO A 565 -76.83 64.37 -53.03
C PRO A 565 -78.34 64.60 -52.88
N GLY A 566 -78.98 64.96 -54.00
CA GLY A 566 -80.43 65.09 -54.06
C GLY A 566 -81.13 63.74 -53.93
N ARG A 567 -82.43 63.79 -53.58
CA ARG A 567 -83.27 62.61 -53.40
C ARG A 567 -83.18 61.67 -54.61
N ASN A 568 -83.10 60.37 -54.36
CA ASN A 568 -82.87 59.31 -55.34
C ASN A 568 -81.53 59.41 -56.10
N GLY A 569 -80.45 59.83 -55.42
CA GLY A 569 -79.10 59.84 -56.00
C GLY A 569 -78.91 60.90 -57.08
N THR A 570 -79.67 61.99 -57.03
CA THR A 570 -79.54 63.09 -58.00
C THR A 570 -78.32 63.96 -57.67
N PRO A 571 -77.62 64.55 -58.67
CA PRO A 571 -76.46 65.41 -58.44
C PRO A 571 -76.74 66.53 -57.43
N ALA A 572 -75.77 66.82 -56.56
CA ALA A 572 -75.88 67.93 -55.62
C ALA A 572 -75.97 69.26 -56.39
N ARG A 573 -76.97 70.09 -56.09
CA ARG A 573 -77.27 71.31 -56.86
C ARG A 573 -76.77 72.56 -56.17
N GLU A 574 -75.80 73.21 -56.79
CA GLU A 574 -75.14 74.39 -56.25
C GLU A 574 -75.44 75.63 -57.10
N ALA A 575 -75.68 76.77 -56.45
CA ALA A 575 -76.08 78.01 -57.12
C ALA A 575 -74.88 78.94 -57.38
N LEU A 576 -74.61 79.23 -58.65
CA LEU A 576 -73.60 80.20 -59.08
C LEU A 576 -74.27 81.47 -59.64
N PRO A 577 -74.16 82.62 -58.96
CA PRO A 577 -74.63 83.89 -59.51
C PRO A 577 -73.88 84.24 -60.81
N ARG A 578 -74.61 84.66 -61.85
CA ARG A 578 -73.98 85.08 -63.13
C ARG A 578 -72.93 86.19 -62.99
N GLY A 579 -73.08 87.06 -61.97
CA GLY A 579 -72.14 88.14 -61.66
C GLY A 579 -70.93 87.72 -60.82
N ALA A 580 -70.70 86.43 -60.57
CA ALA A 580 -69.62 85.96 -59.71
C ALA A 580 -68.22 86.31 -60.26
N GLU A 581 -67.42 86.97 -59.43
CA GLU A 581 -66.02 87.27 -59.68
C GLU A 581 -65.13 86.00 -59.61
N PRO A 582 -63.91 86.01 -60.20
CA PRO A 582 -62.93 84.95 -60.02
C PRO A 582 -62.56 84.80 -58.53
N GLY A 583 -62.65 83.58 -58.00
CA GLY A 583 -62.40 83.25 -56.60
C GLY A 583 -63.65 83.07 -55.73
N TYR A 584 -64.84 83.38 -56.26
CA TYR A 584 -66.14 83.09 -55.62
C TYR A 584 -66.24 81.62 -55.22
N LEU A 585 -66.65 81.35 -53.97
CA LEU A 585 -66.85 80.01 -53.44
C LEU A 585 -68.22 79.48 -53.87
N VAL A 586 -68.23 78.37 -54.60
CA VAL A 586 -69.44 77.71 -55.13
C VAL A 586 -69.98 76.74 -54.10
N SER A 587 -69.10 75.87 -53.58
CA SER A 587 -69.39 74.90 -52.52
C SER A 587 -68.08 74.41 -51.92
N ARG A 588 -68.14 73.63 -50.84
CA ARG A 588 -67.00 72.92 -50.26
C ARG A 588 -67.34 71.44 -50.14
N VAL A 589 -66.65 70.62 -50.92
CA VAL A 589 -66.77 69.17 -50.81
C VAL A 589 -66.09 68.74 -49.53
N ALA A 590 -66.79 67.97 -48.71
CA ALA A 590 -66.27 67.36 -47.50
C ALA A 590 -66.51 65.86 -47.59
N ALA A 591 -65.48 65.10 -47.25
CA ALA A 591 -65.50 63.65 -47.20
C ALA A 591 -64.83 63.19 -45.90
N VAL A 592 -65.02 61.92 -45.56
CA VAL A 592 -64.37 61.22 -44.46
C VAL A 592 -63.86 59.88 -44.97
N ASP A 593 -62.79 59.37 -44.35
CA ASP A 593 -62.44 57.96 -44.44
C ASP A 593 -62.56 57.29 -43.06
N ALA A 594 -62.52 55.97 -43.04
CA ALA A 594 -62.55 55.17 -41.82
C ALA A 594 -61.13 54.83 -41.30
N ASP A 595 -60.20 54.61 -42.22
CA ASP A 595 -58.79 54.28 -42.01
C ASP A 595 -58.00 55.39 -41.25
N ASP A 596 -56.66 55.32 -41.22
CA ASP A 596 -55.81 56.32 -40.55
C ASP A 596 -54.63 56.76 -41.44
N GLY A 597 -53.76 57.63 -40.91
CA GLY A 597 -52.49 58.00 -41.55
C GLY A 597 -52.61 58.57 -42.98
N GLU A 598 -52.00 57.87 -43.95
CA GLU A 598 -52.08 58.22 -45.39
C GLU A 598 -53.26 57.55 -46.09
N ASN A 599 -53.87 56.52 -45.50
CA ASN A 599 -55.05 55.84 -46.05
C ASN A 599 -56.29 56.73 -45.84
N ALA A 600 -56.46 57.36 -44.68
CA ALA A 600 -57.48 58.42 -44.51
C ALA A 600 -57.12 59.79 -45.11
N ARG A 601 -56.04 59.92 -45.91
CA ARG A 601 -55.53 61.22 -46.37
C ARG A 601 -56.21 61.69 -47.65
N LEU A 602 -57.35 62.33 -47.46
CA LEU A 602 -58.20 62.82 -48.54
C LEU A 602 -57.55 63.92 -49.39
N THR A 603 -57.68 63.78 -50.71
CA THR A 603 -57.41 64.85 -51.69
C THR A 603 -58.51 64.98 -52.74
N TYR A 604 -58.75 66.22 -53.17
CA TYR A 604 -59.93 66.61 -53.94
C TYR A 604 -59.56 67.04 -55.37
N SER A 605 -60.14 66.40 -56.38
CA SER A 605 -59.89 66.65 -57.81
C SER A 605 -61.19 66.84 -58.62
N ILE A 606 -61.18 67.65 -59.67
CA ILE A 606 -62.32 67.74 -60.61
C ILE A 606 -62.02 66.84 -61.81
N ALA A 607 -62.46 65.59 -61.73
CA ALA A 607 -62.20 64.58 -62.76
C ALA A 607 -62.79 64.95 -64.12
N ARG A 608 -64.05 65.47 -64.17
CA ARG A 608 -64.75 65.82 -65.42
C ARG A 608 -65.68 67.03 -65.25
N GLY A 609 -66.09 67.64 -66.37
CA GLY A 609 -67.09 68.71 -66.42
C GLY A 609 -66.57 70.15 -66.35
N ASN A 610 -65.27 70.35 -66.07
CA ASN A 610 -64.67 71.69 -65.93
C ASN A 610 -64.42 72.40 -67.29
N GLU A 611 -65.50 72.74 -67.99
CA GLU A 611 -65.47 73.38 -69.31
C GLU A 611 -64.59 74.67 -69.30
N ALA A 612 -63.59 74.70 -70.19
CA ALA A 612 -62.61 75.78 -70.34
C ALA A 612 -61.81 76.17 -69.07
N GLY A 613 -61.77 75.32 -68.04
CA GLY A 613 -61.11 75.63 -66.77
C GLY A 613 -61.79 76.79 -66.03
N LEU A 614 -63.12 76.85 -66.06
CA LEU A 614 -63.90 77.87 -65.36
C LEU A 614 -63.82 77.73 -63.84
N PHE A 615 -63.72 76.50 -63.33
CA PHE A 615 -63.61 76.19 -61.91
C PHE A 615 -62.19 75.79 -61.53
N ARG A 616 -61.86 76.01 -60.26
CA ARG A 616 -60.71 75.43 -59.57
C ARG A 616 -61.22 74.79 -58.28
N MET A 617 -60.61 73.70 -57.86
CA MET A 617 -60.81 73.15 -56.53
C MET A 617 -59.49 73.20 -55.79
N ASP A 618 -59.53 73.52 -54.49
CA ASP A 618 -58.36 73.31 -53.65
C ASP A 618 -58.25 71.84 -53.27
N TRP A 619 -57.03 71.30 -53.43
CA TRP A 619 -56.73 69.88 -53.33
C TRP A 619 -56.77 69.35 -51.90
N ARG A 620 -56.69 70.22 -50.88
CA ARG A 620 -56.79 69.85 -49.46
C ARG A 620 -58.15 70.15 -48.82
N SER A 621 -58.75 71.30 -49.13
CA SER A 621 -59.98 71.76 -48.45
C SER A 621 -61.29 71.43 -49.18
N GLY A 622 -61.22 70.90 -50.41
CA GLY A 622 -62.40 70.61 -51.23
C GLY A 622 -63.19 71.85 -51.66
N GLU A 623 -62.65 73.05 -51.46
CA GLU A 623 -63.30 74.30 -51.87
C GLU A 623 -63.37 74.43 -53.39
N LEU A 624 -64.57 74.27 -53.95
CA LEU A 624 -64.88 74.54 -55.34
C LEU A 624 -65.08 76.04 -55.53
N ARG A 625 -64.16 76.69 -56.25
CA ARG A 625 -64.18 78.13 -56.53
C ARG A 625 -64.21 78.42 -58.02
N THR A 626 -64.74 79.58 -58.41
CA THR A 626 -64.50 80.09 -59.76
C THR A 626 -63.01 80.39 -59.95
N ALA A 627 -62.48 80.03 -61.11
CA ALA A 627 -61.15 80.42 -61.60
C ALA A 627 -61.23 81.59 -62.59
N ARG A 628 -62.39 81.76 -63.25
CA ARG A 628 -62.67 82.81 -64.26
C ARG A 628 -64.11 83.31 -64.08
N ARG A 629 -64.45 84.46 -64.67
CA ARG A 629 -65.87 84.91 -64.77
C ARG A 629 -66.64 84.01 -65.74
N VAL A 630 -67.94 83.86 -65.51
CA VAL A 630 -68.84 83.12 -66.42
C VAL A 630 -68.90 83.85 -67.77
N PRO A 631 -68.69 83.17 -68.93
CA PRO A 631 -68.73 83.83 -70.23
C PRO A 631 -70.11 84.42 -70.57
N ALA A 632 -70.16 85.67 -71.02
CA ALA A 632 -71.43 86.37 -71.30
C ALA A 632 -72.31 85.75 -72.40
N LYS A 633 -71.77 84.81 -73.19
CA LYS A 633 -72.52 84.02 -74.20
C LYS A 633 -73.08 82.68 -73.65
N ARG A 634 -73.03 82.47 -72.33
CA ARG A 634 -73.46 81.22 -71.67
C ARG A 634 -74.97 81.17 -71.47
N ASP A 635 -75.60 80.14 -72.04
CA ASP A 635 -76.98 79.72 -71.76
C ASP A 635 -77.19 79.49 -70.25
N PRO A 636 -78.21 80.08 -69.59
CA PRO A 636 -78.45 79.86 -68.17
C PRO A 636 -79.12 78.51 -67.88
N GLN A 637 -79.84 77.93 -68.85
CA GLN A 637 -80.61 76.69 -68.68
C GLN A 637 -79.73 75.43 -68.72
N ARG A 638 -78.48 75.55 -69.19
CA ARG A 638 -77.49 74.46 -69.18
C ARG A 638 -76.52 74.60 -67.99
N PRO A 639 -76.70 73.84 -66.89
CA PRO A 639 -75.78 73.84 -65.77
C PRO A 639 -74.41 73.27 -66.15
N TYR A 640 -73.43 73.42 -65.26
CA TYR A 640 -72.17 72.67 -65.33
C TYR A 640 -72.33 71.40 -64.51
N GLU A 641 -72.02 70.24 -65.11
CA GLU A 641 -72.09 68.95 -64.43
C GLU A 641 -70.66 68.51 -64.13
N LEU A 642 -70.19 68.88 -62.94
CA LEU A 642 -68.86 68.55 -62.46
C LEU A 642 -68.89 67.15 -61.85
N VAL A 643 -67.94 66.31 -62.23
CA VAL A 643 -67.62 65.08 -61.49
C VAL A 643 -66.42 65.40 -60.63
N ILE A 644 -66.65 65.42 -59.31
CA ILE A 644 -65.62 65.61 -58.30
C ILE A 644 -65.20 64.25 -57.79
N GLU A 645 -63.90 64.02 -57.74
CA GLU A 645 -63.24 62.82 -57.25
C GLU A 645 -62.58 63.15 -55.92
N VAL A 646 -62.84 62.32 -54.90
CA VAL A 646 -62.08 62.29 -53.66
C VAL A 646 -61.27 61.01 -53.66
N ARG A 647 -59.98 61.14 -53.35
CA ARG A 647 -59.02 60.05 -53.36
C ARG A 647 -58.11 60.11 -52.14
N ASP A 648 -57.88 58.97 -51.52
CA ASP A 648 -56.87 58.77 -50.48
C ASP A 648 -55.43 58.77 -51.04
N HIS A 649 -54.45 58.51 -50.17
CA HIS A 649 -53.03 58.35 -50.52
C HIS A 649 -52.47 56.97 -50.14
N GLY A 650 -53.33 56.00 -49.82
CA GLY A 650 -52.92 54.64 -49.47
C GLY A 650 -52.53 53.77 -50.67
N GLN A 651 -52.37 52.46 -50.44
CA GLN A 651 -51.96 51.51 -51.48
C GLN A 651 -52.70 50.16 -51.34
N PRO A 652 -53.56 49.78 -52.31
CA PRO A 652 -53.94 50.52 -53.52
C PRO A 652 -54.84 51.72 -53.17
N PRO A 653 -54.61 52.91 -53.76
CA PRO A 653 -55.39 54.09 -53.41
C PRO A 653 -56.80 54.05 -54.00
N LEU A 654 -57.81 54.12 -53.14
CA LEU A 654 -59.23 54.09 -53.45
C LEU A 654 -59.79 55.50 -53.70
N SER A 655 -61.04 55.56 -54.18
CA SER A 655 -61.66 56.82 -54.59
C SER A 655 -63.17 56.73 -54.62
N SER A 656 -63.85 57.83 -54.35
CA SER A 656 -65.27 58.00 -54.68
C SER A 656 -65.49 59.25 -55.53
N THR A 657 -66.64 59.29 -56.23
CA THR A 657 -67.00 60.42 -57.08
C THR A 657 -68.40 60.93 -56.80
N ALA A 658 -68.55 62.25 -56.67
CA ALA A 658 -69.83 62.93 -56.59
C ALA A 658 -70.08 63.80 -57.82
N ALA A 659 -71.33 63.78 -58.32
CA ALA A 659 -71.79 64.71 -59.33
C ALA A 659 -72.32 65.99 -58.68
N VAL A 660 -71.74 67.14 -59.02
CA VAL A 660 -72.17 68.47 -58.58
C VAL A 660 -72.67 69.26 -59.80
N GLN A 661 -73.97 69.54 -59.83
CA GLN A 661 -74.64 70.27 -60.89
C GLN A 661 -74.72 71.77 -60.51
N VAL A 662 -73.77 72.57 -61.01
CA VAL A 662 -73.71 74.01 -60.74
C VAL A 662 -74.66 74.75 -61.68
N VAL A 663 -75.74 75.29 -61.12
CA VAL A 663 -76.81 76.01 -61.84
C VAL A 663 -76.52 77.51 -61.84
N LEU A 664 -76.65 78.15 -62.99
CA LEU A 664 -76.50 79.60 -63.11
C LEU A 664 -77.78 80.33 -62.68
N VAL A 665 -77.65 81.28 -61.76
CA VAL A 665 -78.77 82.09 -61.25
C VAL A 665 -78.58 83.56 -61.65
N ASP A 666 -79.64 84.16 -62.19
CA ASP A 666 -79.66 85.58 -62.56
C ASP A 666 -79.96 86.46 -61.35
N GLY A 667 -79.01 87.35 -61.05
CA GLY A 667 -78.99 88.15 -59.82
C GLY A 667 -79.85 89.43 -59.89
N ALA A 668 -81.18 89.28 -59.91
CA ALA A 668 -82.12 90.36 -59.55
C ALA A 668 -83.52 89.78 -59.23
N GLY A 669 -83.92 89.76 -57.95
CA GLY A 669 -85.24 89.32 -57.53
C GLY A 669 -85.36 89.12 -56.02
N GLU A 670 -86.07 90.02 -55.35
CA GLU A 670 -86.26 89.99 -53.90
C GLU A 670 -87.24 88.90 -53.46
N ARG A 671 -86.99 88.32 -52.28
CA ARG A 671 -88.00 87.62 -51.47
C ARG A 671 -87.92 88.00 -49.99
N SER A 672 -87.95 89.30 -49.74
CA SER A 672 -88.33 89.81 -48.42
C SER A 672 -89.87 89.80 -48.33
N GLY A 673 -90.41 88.91 -47.51
CA GLY A 673 -91.85 88.86 -47.22
C GLY A 673 -92.16 87.89 -46.09
N GLY A 674 -93.14 88.16 -45.22
CA GLY A 674 -93.98 89.36 -45.18
C GLY A 674 -95.36 89.06 -44.62
N GLY A 675 -95.65 89.59 -43.43
CA GLY A 675 -96.91 89.41 -42.72
C GLY A 675 -96.78 88.44 -41.52
N GLY A 676 -97.43 88.71 -40.37
CA GLY A 676 -98.17 89.92 -40.01
C GLY A 676 -99.15 89.69 -38.85
N GLY A 677 -99.38 90.72 -38.03
CA GLY A 677 -100.39 90.71 -36.96
C GLY A 677 -99.82 90.93 -35.55
N PRO A 678 -100.23 91.99 -34.81
CA PRO A 678 -99.77 92.27 -33.45
C PRO A 678 -100.82 91.99 -32.35
N ALA A 679 -100.40 91.37 -31.25
CA ALA A 679 -101.01 91.39 -29.92
C ALA A 679 -99.91 90.99 -28.91
N ALA A 680 -99.61 91.76 -27.84
CA ALA A 680 -100.42 91.94 -26.63
C ALA A 680 -100.70 90.62 -25.89
N GLY A 681 -99.84 90.27 -24.93
CA GLY A 681 -99.99 89.09 -24.07
C GLY A 681 -98.94 89.04 -22.96
N THR A 682 -99.37 88.95 -21.71
CA THR A 682 -98.52 88.91 -20.51
C THR A 682 -98.30 87.49 -20.01
N GLY A 683 -97.08 87.18 -19.54
CA GLY A 683 -96.89 86.34 -18.35
C GLY A 683 -96.26 84.95 -18.51
N ALA A 684 -95.24 84.71 -17.69
CA ALA A 684 -94.82 83.45 -17.05
C ALA A 684 -94.47 82.20 -17.90
N GLY A 685 -93.31 81.58 -17.56
CA GLY A 685 -93.38 80.17 -17.15
C GLY A 685 -92.44 79.11 -17.77
N GLY A 686 -91.13 79.24 -17.59
CA GLY A 686 -90.21 78.08 -17.44
C GLY A 686 -89.89 77.21 -18.69
N GLY A 687 -89.08 76.17 -18.46
CA GLY A 687 -88.67 75.16 -19.46
C GLY A 687 -87.39 75.49 -20.22
N GLY A 688 -86.30 74.76 -19.96
CA GLY A 688 -84.99 75.01 -20.58
C GLY A 688 -84.53 73.96 -21.59
N GLY A 689 -83.34 74.16 -22.15
CA GLY A 689 -82.57 73.16 -22.92
C GLY A 689 -82.42 73.48 -24.42
N GLY A 690 -81.18 73.63 -24.90
CA GLY A 690 -80.89 73.78 -26.34
C GLY A 690 -79.56 74.45 -26.70
N SER A 691 -78.49 73.67 -26.78
CA SER A 691 -77.28 73.81 -27.64
C SER A 691 -76.77 75.21 -28.09
N GLY A 692 -75.48 75.47 -27.83
CA GLY A 692 -74.67 76.52 -28.49
C GLY A 692 -73.20 76.06 -28.58
N GLU A 693 -72.45 76.59 -29.55
CA GLU A 693 -71.20 75.97 -30.03
C GLU A 693 -69.87 76.63 -29.60
N HIS A 694 -68.79 75.92 -29.95
CA HIS A 694 -67.51 76.42 -30.52
C HIS A 694 -66.26 76.53 -29.62
N ARG A 695 -65.12 76.25 -30.26
CA ARG A 695 -63.72 76.16 -29.79
C ARG A 695 -62.96 77.44 -30.24
N PRO A 696 -61.76 77.81 -29.71
CA PRO A 696 -60.57 76.95 -29.58
C PRO A 696 -59.83 77.06 -28.22
N SER A 697 -58.50 76.93 -28.20
CA SER A 697 -57.75 76.24 -27.14
C SER A 697 -56.59 77.01 -26.49
N ARG A 698 -56.01 76.36 -25.45
CA ARG A 698 -54.75 76.62 -24.71
C ARG A 698 -54.74 77.60 -23.52
N SER A 699 -54.64 76.96 -22.34
CA SER A 699 -53.55 77.12 -21.35
C SER A 699 -53.48 78.38 -20.49
N GLY A 700 -53.84 78.20 -19.22
CA GLY A 700 -53.57 79.08 -18.07
C GLY A 700 -54.18 78.46 -16.81
N GLY A 701 -53.47 78.47 -15.68
CA GLY A 701 -53.96 77.95 -14.39
C GLY A 701 -54.95 78.92 -13.68
N ASP A 702 -55.40 78.66 -12.45
CA ASP A 702 -54.96 77.59 -11.54
C ASP A 702 -55.96 77.36 -10.38
N ASN A 703 -55.85 76.22 -9.71
CA ASN A 703 -56.25 75.92 -8.31
C ASN A 703 -57.65 76.33 -7.74
N SER A 704 -58.40 75.35 -7.25
CA SER A 704 -58.48 75.07 -5.79
C SER A 704 -59.36 73.84 -5.46
N LEU A 705 -59.21 73.32 -4.23
CA LEU A 705 -60.04 72.27 -3.60
C LEU A 705 -59.92 70.79 -4.07
N ASP A 706 -58.71 70.33 -4.37
CA ASP A 706 -58.38 68.87 -4.27
C ASP A 706 -57.07 68.58 -3.49
N LEU A 707 -56.21 69.60 -3.35
CA LEU A 707 -54.88 69.46 -2.72
C LEU A 707 -54.94 68.98 -1.26
N THR A 708 -55.99 69.31 -0.50
CA THR A 708 -56.14 68.87 0.89
C THR A 708 -56.45 67.38 1.00
N LEU A 709 -57.20 66.80 0.07
CA LEU A 709 -57.52 65.37 0.08
C LEU A 709 -56.26 64.56 -0.28
N ILE A 710 -55.57 64.97 -1.33
CA ILE A 710 -54.30 64.36 -1.76
C ILE A 710 -53.23 64.49 -0.67
N LEU A 711 -53.11 65.65 0.02
CA LEU A 711 -52.16 65.81 1.12
C LEU A 711 -52.47 64.91 2.32
N ILE A 712 -53.74 64.69 2.66
CA ILE A 712 -54.16 63.76 3.72
C ILE A 712 -53.83 62.31 3.34
N ILE A 713 -54.07 61.90 2.09
CA ILE A 713 -53.74 60.57 1.58
C ILE A 713 -52.22 60.36 1.52
N ALA A 714 -51.45 61.39 1.13
CA ALA A 714 -49.99 61.38 1.13
C ALA A 714 -49.41 61.29 2.55
N LEU A 715 -49.90 62.10 3.50
CA LEU A 715 -49.49 62.03 4.91
C LEU A 715 -49.87 60.69 5.54
N GLY A 716 -51.05 60.15 5.23
CA GLY A 716 -51.50 58.84 5.70
C GLY A 716 -50.64 57.70 5.17
N SER A 717 -50.36 57.67 3.87
CA SER A 717 -49.53 56.63 3.24
C SER A 717 -48.05 56.72 3.66
N VAL A 718 -47.46 57.91 3.73
CA VAL A 718 -46.09 58.10 4.26
C VAL A 718 -46.02 57.70 5.74
N SER A 719 -47.01 58.06 6.57
CA SER A 719 -47.07 57.63 7.97
C SER A 719 -47.22 56.11 8.10
N PHE A 720 -48.03 55.48 7.24
CA PHE A 720 -48.23 54.02 7.23
C PHE A 720 -46.97 53.27 6.79
N ILE A 721 -46.28 53.75 5.76
CA ILE A 721 -44.99 53.19 5.30
C ILE A 721 -43.91 53.38 6.38
N PHE A 722 -43.86 54.54 7.04
CA PHE A 722 -42.95 54.78 8.15
C PHE A 722 -43.25 53.87 9.35
N LEU A 723 -44.53 53.64 9.68
CA LEU A 723 -44.94 52.74 10.76
C LEU A 723 -44.61 51.28 10.42
N LEU A 724 -44.82 50.84 9.17
CA LEU A 724 -44.36 49.53 8.68
C LEU A 724 -42.82 49.39 8.74
N ALA A 725 -42.07 50.40 8.31
CA ALA A 725 -40.61 50.40 8.41
C ALA A 725 -40.14 50.34 9.89
N MET A 726 -40.81 51.06 10.78
CA MET A 726 -40.55 50.99 12.23
C MET A 726 -40.94 49.64 12.83
N ILE A 727 -41.99 48.97 12.35
CA ILE A 727 -42.32 47.59 12.75
C ILE A 727 -41.26 46.60 12.23
N VAL A 728 -40.82 46.72 10.98
CA VAL A 728 -39.76 45.85 10.42
C VAL A 728 -38.44 46.05 11.14
N LEU A 729 -38.08 47.30 11.47
CA LEU A 729 -36.91 47.63 12.30
C LEU A 729 -37.07 47.11 13.73
N ALA A 730 -38.26 47.21 14.35
CA ALA A 730 -38.53 46.66 15.66
C ALA A 730 -38.47 45.12 15.68
N VAL A 731 -38.94 44.45 14.63
CA VAL A 731 -38.88 42.99 14.46
C VAL A 731 -37.45 42.51 14.20
N ARG A 732 -36.63 43.23 13.42
CA ARG A 732 -35.19 42.95 13.33
C ARG A 732 -34.48 43.20 14.66
N CYS A 733 -34.75 44.33 15.33
CA CYS A 733 -34.24 44.61 16.67
C CYS A 733 -34.69 43.61 17.74
N GLN A 734 -35.82 42.90 17.57
CA GLN A 734 -36.23 41.81 18.47
C GLN A 734 -35.61 40.46 18.09
N LYS A 735 -35.41 40.16 16.80
CA LYS A 735 -34.68 38.95 16.38
C LYS A 735 -33.21 39.03 16.80
N GLU A 736 -32.55 40.17 16.64
CA GLU A 736 -31.16 40.38 17.08
C GLU A 736 -31.02 40.49 18.60
N LYS A 737 -32.07 40.88 19.34
CA LYS A 737 -32.09 40.86 20.82
C LYS A 737 -32.48 39.49 21.42
N LYS A 738 -32.35 38.40 20.66
CA LYS A 738 -32.43 37.03 21.18
C LYS A 738 -31.21 36.14 20.93
N LEU A 739 -30.02 36.75 20.81
CA LEU A 739 -28.85 36.23 21.54
C LEU A 739 -27.84 37.36 21.86
N ASN A 740 -27.29 37.33 23.08
CA ASN A 740 -26.05 38.02 23.53
C ASN A 740 -26.04 39.54 23.78
N ILE A 741 -26.89 40.02 24.69
CA ILE A 741 -26.48 40.90 25.82
C ILE A 741 -27.16 40.34 27.07
N TYR A 742 -26.60 40.25 28.29
CA TYR A 742 -25.31 40.60 28.89
C TYR A 742 -24.05 40.17 28.10
N THR A 743 -22.90 40.86 28.10
CA THR A 743 -22.49 42.18 28.66
C THR A 743 -21.27 42.65 27.85
N CYS A 744 -21.28 43.80 27.17
CA CYS A 744 -21.04 45.18 27.65
C CYS A 744 -19.56 45.63 27.71
N LEU A 745 -19.26 46.75 27.01
CA LEU A 745 -18.18 47.76 27.26
C LEU A 745 -16.72 47.25 27.10
N ALA A 746 -15.81 47.90 26.36
CA ALA A 746 -15.66 49.29 25.92
C ALA A 746 -14.66 49.39 24.74
N SER A 747 -14.51 50.58 24.15
CA SER A 747 -13.78 50.79 22.89
C SER A 747 -12.36 51.35 23.04
N ASP A 748 -11.49 50.95 22.10
CA ASP A 748 -10.41 51.72 21.45
C ASP A 748 -9.07 52.07 22.13
N CYS A 749 -8.04 52.07 21.25
CA CYS A 749 -6.78 52.83 21.26
C CYS A 749 -5.81 52.66 22.46
N CYS A 750 -4.55 52.22 22.30
CA CYS A 750 -3.60 52.51 21.22
C CYS A 750 -2.23 51.82 21.50
N LEU A 751 -1.31 51.88 20.51
CA LEU A 751 0.16 51.73 20.63
C LEU A 751 0.75 50.35 21.03
N GLY A 752 1.99 50.09 20.57
CA GLY A 752 2.91 49.13 21.20
C GLY A 752 3.43 48.01 20.29
N CYS A 753 4.46 48.30 19.49
CA CYS A 753 5.32 47.25 18.94
C CYS A 753 6.37 46.81 19.97
N CYS A 754 7.10 45.73 19.67
CA CYS A 754 8.36 45.30 20.28
C CYS A 754 8.36 44.54 21.65
N CYS A 755 8.53 43.22 21.52
CA CYS A 755 9.70 42.46 22.03
C CYS A 755 9.73 41.80 23.43
N CYS A 756 10.60 40.78 23.44
CA CYS A 756 11.36 40.17 24.55
C CYS A 756 10.82 38.95 25.32
N CYS A 757 11.63 37.89 25.20
CA CYS A 757 11.69 36.62 25.92
C CYS A 757 11.77 36.70 27.47
N PRO A 758 11.62 35.56 28.19
CA PRO A 758 11.12 35.53 29.57
C PRO A 758 12.20 35.43 30.66
N CYS A 759 11.80 35.58 31.93
CA CYS A 759 12.48 34.92 33.05
C CYS A 759 11.62 34.77 34.34
N CYS A 760 11.76 33.61 35.00
CA CYS A 760 11.64 33.39 36.45
C CYS A 760 10.35 33.72 37.26
N SER A 761 9.52 32.67 37.46
CA SER A 761 9.55 31.85 38.71
C SER A 761 8.42 31.91 39.77
N ARG A 762 8.18 30.71 40.34
CA ARG A 762 7.80 30.36 41.73
C ARG A 762 6.36 30.52 42.26
N GLN A 763 5.86 29.35 42.72
CA GLN A 763 5.07 29.11 43.94
C GLN A 763 3.60 29.56 43.98
N ALA A 764 2.68 28.89 44.70
CA ALA A 764 2.61 27.50 45.19
C ALA A 764 1.20 27.21 45.78
N ARG A 765 0.88 25.92 46.03
CA ARG A 765 -0.24 25.40 46.88
C ARG A 765 -1.67 25.66 46.37
N ALA A 766 -2.71 24.87 46.71
CA ALA A 766 -2.83 23.47 47.15
C ALA A 766 -4.34 23.08 47.26
N ARG A 767 -4.62 21.78 47.49
CA ARG A 767 -5.83 21.21 48.15
C ARG A 767 -7.21 21.30 47.44
N LYS A 768 -7.65 20.16 46.88
CA LYS A 768 -9.08 19.78 46.73
C LYS A 768 -9.65 19.14 48.02
N LYS A 769 -10.93 19.39 48.35
CA LYS A 769 -11.90 18.66 49.23
C LYS A 769 -13.14 19.58 49.42
N LYS A 770 -14.40 19.16 49.68
CA LYS A 770 -15.13 17.87 49.85
C LYS A 770 -16.25 17.83 48.76
N LEU A 771 -17.37 17.05 48.73
CA LEU A 771 -18.07 16.02 49.54
C LEU A 771 -18.18 14.74 48.60
N SER A 772 -18.91 13.61 48.68
CA SER A 772 -20.03 12.99 49.43
C SER A 772 -21.45 13.57 49.16
N LYS A 773 -22.56 12.82 49.09
CA LYS A 773 -22.86 11.35 49.10
C LYS A 773 -24.19 11.12 48.33
N SER A 774 -24.76 9.93 48.04
CA SER A 774 -24.80 8.61 48.74
C SER A 774 -25.19 7.46 47.76
N ASP A 775 -24.76 6.19 47.92
CA ASP A 775 -23.84 5.61 48.92
C ASP A 775 -22.82 4.59 48.32
N ILE A 776 -22.76 3.25 48.46
CA ILE A 776 -23.42 2.27 49.36
C ILE A 776 -22.53 1.03 49.70
N MET A 777 -22.91 -0.20 49.33
CA MET A 777 -22.35 -1.50 49.76
C MET A 777 -21.90 -2.36 48.55
N LEU A 778 -20.97 -3.33 48.65
CA LEU A 778 -20.25 -3.90 49.81
C LEU A 778 -18.81 -4.40 49.45
N VAL A 779 -18.02 -4.61 50.51
CA VAL A 779 -16.60 -5.05 50.64
C VAL A 779 -16.32 -6.41 49.92
N GLN A 780 -15.21 -6.67 49.20
CA GLN A 780 -13.78 -6.89 49.61
C GLN A 780 -13.58 -8.15 50.52
N SER A 781 -12.44 -8.84 50.69
CA SER A 781 -11.01 -8.72 50.27
C SER A 781 -10.36 -10.12 50.14
N SER A 782 -9.08 -10.21 49.74
CA SER A 782 -8.26 -11.44 49.62
C SER A 782 -7.25 -11.65 50.77
N ASN A 783 -6.80 -12.91 51.01
CA ASN A 783 -5.37 -13.34 51.13
C ASN A 783 -5.11 -14.63 51.99
N VAL A 784 -4.40 -15.65 51.42
CA VAL A 784 -3.12 -16.30 51.87
C VAL A 784 -3.03 -16.97 53.29
N PRO A 785 -2.21 -18.03 53.62
CA PRO A 785 -1.37 -19.01 52.85
C PRO A 785 -1.53 -20.53 53.23
N SER A 786 -0.69 -21.40 52.62
CA SER A 786 0.08 -22.54 53.21
C SER A 786 -0.23 -24.01 52.80
N ASN A 787 0.78 -24.88 53.04
CA ASN A 787 1.11 -26.19 52.41
C ASN A 787 0.70 -27.40 53.30
N PRO A 788 0.95 -28.70 52.95
CA PRO A 788 1.39 -29.34 51.68
C PRO A 788 0.57 -30.61 51.28
N ALA A 789 0.92 -31.27 50.14
CA ALA A 789 1.26 -32.72 50.04
C ALA A 789 0.94 -33.45 48.70
N GLN A 790 1.87 -34.34 48.32
CA GLN A 790 1.73 -35.57 47.51
C GLN A 790 1.58 -35.53 45.97
N VAL A 791 2.01 -36.66 45.39
CA VAL A 791 2.52 -37.00 44.04
C VAL A 791 2.13 -38.49 43.84
N PRO A 792 1.65 -38.96 42.67
CA PRO A 792 2.59 -39.42 41.62
C PRO A 792 2.18 -39.21 40.15
N VAL A 793 3.19 -39.43 39.30
CA VAL A 793 3.15 -39.58 37.84
C VAL A 793 3.00 -41.06 37.51
N GLU A 794 2.43 -41.40 36.34
CA GLU A 794 2.73 -42.65 35.63
C GLU A 794 2.67 -42.42 34.11
N GLU A 795 3.31 -43.28 33.32
CA GLU A 795 3.71 -43.03 31.92
C GLU A 795 2.96 -43.87 30.86
N SER A 796 3.34 -43.67 29.59
CA SER A 796 3.03 -44.47 28.38
C SER A 796 1.64 -44.29 27.71
N GLY A 797 1.52 -44.35 26.38
CA GLY A 797 2.59 -44.33 25.36
C GLY A 797 2.15 -44.66 23.92
N SER A 798 3.00 -44.25 22.96
CA SER A 798 3.15 -44.76 21.59
C SER A 798 2.14 -44.40 20.46
N PHE A 799 2.71 -43.81 19.39
CA PHE A 799 2.45 -43.92 17.94
C PHE A 799 1.03 -44.12 17.34
N GLY A 800 0.72 -43.28 16.34
CA GLY A 800 -0.37 -43.48 15.37
C GLY A 800 -0.42 -42.41 14.26
N SER A 801 0.35 -42.59 13.19
CA SER A 801 0.32 -41.70 12.00
C SER A 801 -0.82 -42.08 11.05
N HIS A 802 -1.52 -41.09 10.46
CA HIS A 802 -1.76 -41.03 9.01
C HIS A 802 -2.34 -39.68 8.54
N HIS A 803 -1.94 -39.23 7.35
CA HIS A 803 -2.51 -38.06 6.67
C HIS A 803 -3.97 -38.30 6.23
N HIS A 804 -4.79 -37.25 6.25
CA HIS A 804 -5.54 -36.88 5.05
C HIS A 804 -5.74 -35.36 4.90
N ASN A 805 -5.74 -34.92 3.65
CA ASN A 805 -5.92 -33.52 3.25
C ASN A 805 -7.34 -33.35 2.67
N GLN A 806 -8.06 -32.28 3.03
CA GLN A 806 -9.40 -32.00 2.49
C GLN A 806 -9.60 -30.52 2.20
N ASN A 807 -9.75 -30.20 0.90
CA ASN A 807 -10.21 -28.90 0.44
C ASN A 807 -11.73 -28.77 0.67
N TYR A 808 -12.18 -27.63 1.18
CA TYR A 808 -13.61 -27.32 1.28
C TYR A 808 -14.05 -26.34 0.17
N CYS A 809 -14.89 -26.82 -0.74
CA CYS A 809 -15.63 -25.94 -1.65
C CYS A 809 -16.88 -25.39 -0.94
N TYR A 810 -17.03 -24.08 -0.90
CA TYR A 810 -18.24 -23.44 -0.37
C TYR A 810 -19.25 -23.20 -1.50
N GLN A 811 -20.41 -23.83 -1.43
CA GLN A 811 -21.55 -23.55 -2.30
C GLN A 811 -22.59 -22.71 -1.54
N VAL A 812 -22.74 -21.45 -1.95
CA VAL A 812 -23.68 -20.51 -1.31
C VAL A 812 -25.05 -20.62 -1.98
N CYS A 813 -26.07 -20.98 -1.20
CA CYS A 813 -27.46 -20.88 -1.60
C CYS A 813 -28.10 -19.63 -0.96
N LEU A 814 -28.46 -18.66 -1.79
CA LEU A 814 -29.26 -17.50 -1.38
C LEU A 814 -30.76 -17.84 -1.52
N THR A 815 -31.54 -17.48 -0.50
CA THR A 815 -33.01 -17.38 -0.58
C THR A 815 -33.44 -16.01 -0.06
N PRO A 816 -34.38 -15.32 -0.74
CA PRO A 816 -34.83 -13.98 -0.33
C PRO A 816 -35.77 -14.03 0.87
N GLU A 817 -36.18 -12.84 1.33
CA GLU A 817 -37.27 -12.60 2.31
C GLU A 817 -37.03 -13.02 3.77
N SER A 818 -36.25 -12.22 4.50
CA SER A 818 -36.67 -11.75 5.84
C SER A 818 -35.92 -10.48 6.24
N ALA A 819 -36.66 -9.50 6.76
CA ALA A 819 -36.11 -8.23 7.25
C ALA A 819 -36.72 -7.86 8.61
N LYS A 820 -35.92 -7.14 9.43
CA LYS A 820 -36.18 -6.57 10.76
C LYS A 820 -35.78 -7.43 11.98
N THR A 821 -35.57 -6.71 13.09
CA THR A 821 -35.31 -7.13 14.49
C THR A 821 -34.02 -7.92 14.79
N ASP A 822 -32.96 -7.16 15.06
CA ASP A 822 -32.25 -7.06 16.35
C ASP A 822 -31.87 -8.31 17.18
N LEU A 823 -30.60 -8.29 17.61
CA LEU A 823 -30.09 -8.76 18.92
C LEU A 823 -30.17 -10.27 19.28
N MET A 824 -29.10 -11.03 19.00
CA MET A 824 -28.07 -11.48 19.99
C MET A 824 -27.31 -12.77 19.60
N PHE A 825 -26.14 -12.90 20.23
CA PHE A 825 -25.23 -14.05 20.20
C PHE A 825 -25.87 -15.42 20.50
N LEU A 826 -25.34 -16.48 19.88
CA LEU A 826 -25.32 -17.82 20.47
C LEU A 826 -23.90 -18.41 20.42
N LYS A 827 -23.46 -19.00 21.54
CA LYS A 827 -22.32 -19.92 21.61
C LYS A 827 -22.81 -21.35 21.30
N PRO A 828 -21.91 -22.26 20.84
CA PRO A 828 -22.31 -23.58 20.36
C PRO A 828 -22.58 -24.58 21.49
N CYS A 829 -23.41 -25.58 21.19
CA CYS A 829 -23.53 -26.84 21.93
C CYS A 829 -23.47 -28.03 20.95
N SER A 830 -22.98 -29.16 21.43
CA SER A 830 -22.53 -30.31 20.64
C SER A 830 -23.67 -31.22 20.13
N PRO A 831 -23.46 -32.00 19.05
CA PRO A 831 -24.47 -32.93 18.53
C PRO A 831 -24.59 -34.21 19.37
N SER A 832 -25.84 -34.65 19.58
CA SER A 832 -26.17 -36.00 20.07
C SER A 832 -26.39 -36.97 18.90
N ARG A 833 -26.25 -38.28 19.15
CA ARG A 833 -26.05 -39.32 18.12
C ARG A 833 -27.10 -40.44 18.20
N SER A 834 -27.85 -40.63 17.12
CA SER A 834 -28.58 -41.86 16.73
C SER A 834 -28.62 -41.84 15.18
N THR A 835 -28.38 -42.89 14.40
CA THR A 835 -28.92 -44.27 14.45
C THR A 835 -30.45 -44.28 14.34
N ASP A 836 -31.10 -45.09 13.49
CA ASP A 836 -30.64 -46.28 12.75
C ASP A 836 -31.07 -46.26 11.26
N ALA A 837 -30.60 -47.24 10.49
CA ALA A 837 -31.00 -47.46 9.09
C ALA A 837 -32.19 -48.44 9.00
N GLU A 838 -32.84 -48.54 7.82
CA GLU A 838 -32.80 -49.77 6.99
C GLU A 838 -33.76 -49.81 5.78
N HIS A 839 -33.44 -50.73 4.86
CA HIS A 839 -34.30 -51.48 3.92
C HIS A 839 -35.12 -50.79 2.81
N ASN A 840 -34.62 -51.00 1.59
CA ASN A 840 -35.32 -51.02 0.30
C ASN A 840 -35.94 -52.44 0.07
N PRO A 841 -37.03 -52.64 -0.72
CA PRO A 841 -36.84 -53.45 -1.95
C PRO A 841 -37.81 -53.25 -3.15
N CYS A 842 -37.22 -53.24 -4.35
CA CYS A 842 -37.58 -53.97 -5.60
C CYS A 842 -39.00 -53.98 -6.25
N GLY A 843 -39.05 -53.50 -7.52
CA GLY A 843 -39.76 -54.13 -8.65
C GLY A 843 -41.02 -53.44 -9.21
N ALA A 844 -41.40 -53.56 -10.50
CA ALA A 844 -40.73 -54.09 -11.70
C ALA A 844 -41.53 -53.73 -13.01
N ILE A 845 -41.00 -54.07 -14.21
CA ILE A 845 -41.72 -54.27 -15.52
C ILE A 845 -42.25 -52.96 -16.21
N VAL A 846 -42.40 -52.74 -17.55
CA VAL A 846 -41.99 -53.23 -18.92
C VAL A 846 -42.57 -52.16 -19.93
N THR A 847 -42.18 -51.83 -21.19
CA THR A 847 -41.45 -52.37 -22.38
C THR A 847 -40.80 -51.15 -23.13
N GLY A 848 -40.12 -51.19 -24.30
CA GLY A 848 -39.63 -52.28 -25.16
C GLY A 848 -39.37 -51.86 -26.64
N TYR A 849 -38.46 -52.59 -27.32
CA TYR A 849 -38.06 -52.57 -28.76
C TYR A 849 -37.41 -51.28 -29.31
N ALA A 850 -36.19 -51.22 -29.90
CA ALA A 850 -35.35 -52.10 -30.76
C ALA A 850 -35.50 -51.79 -32.28
N ASP A 851 -34.53 -52.06 -33.18
CA ASP A 851 -33.39 -52.99 -33.10
C ASP A 851 -32.23 -52.71 -34.12
N GLN A 852 -31.17 -53.52 -34.02
CA GLN A 852 -30.36 -54.13 -35.10
C GLN A 852 -28.97 -53.60 -35.56
N GLN A 853 -28.10 -54.60 -35.76
CA GLN A 853 -26.70 -54.64 -36.21
C GLN A 853 -26.49 -55.99 -36.94
N PRO A 854 -25.47 -56.15 -37.81
CA PRO A 854 -24.89 -57.48 -37.99
C PRO A 854 -23.35 -57.53 -38.14
N ASP A 855 -22.67 -58.01 -37.09
CA ASP A 855 -21.99 -59.32 -36.98
C ASP A 855 -20.92 -59.87 -37.99
N ILE A 856 -20.08 -60.79 -37.46
CA ILE A 856 -19.46 -62.01 -38.08
C ILE A 856 -17.96 -62.07 -38.59
N ILE A 857 -17.09 -62.57 -37.68
CA ILE A 857 -16.18 -63.77 -37.78
C ILE A 857 -14.66 -63.77 -38.23
N SER A 858 -13.88 -64.44 -37.36
CA SER A 858 -12.61 -65.24 -37.47
C SER A 858 -11.18 -64.64 -37.60
N ASN A 859 -10.40 -64.96 -36.56
CA ASN A 859 -9.09 -65.67 -36.52
C ASN A 859 -7.86 -65.18 -37.32
N GLY A 860 -6.71 -65.11 -36.64
CA GLY A 860 -5.38 -65.15 -37.28
C GLY A 860 -4.23 -64.72 -36.36
N SER A 861 -3.54 -65.65 -35.70
CA SER A 861 -2.36 -65.39 -34.87
C SER A 861 -1.05 -65.53 -35.66
N ILE A 862 0.00 -64.79 -35.27
CA ILE A 862 1.37 -65.28 -34.93
C ILE A 862 2.43 -64.14 -34.86
N LEU A 863 3.16 -64.15 -33.75
CA LEU A 863 4.51 -63.66 -33.39
C LEU A 863 5.38 -62.76 -34.31
N SER A 864 6.11 -61.86 -33.59
CA SER A 864 7.57 -61.60 -33.61
C SER A 864 8.21 -60.48 -34.47
N SER A 865 9.13 -59.76 -33.80
CA SER A 865 10.38 -59.13 -34.30
C SER A 865 10.32 -58.00 -35.35
N GLU A 866 11.28 -57.07 -35.43
CA GLU A 866 12.14 -56.37 -34.43
C GLU A 866 12.80 -55.16 -35.15
N THR A 867 13.56 -54.30 -34.43
CA THR A 867 14.57 -53.34 -34.97
C THR A 867 14.12 -52.29 -36.01
N LYS A 868 14.06 -50.99 -35.67
CA LYS A 868 15.16 -49.99 -35.62
C LYS A 868 15.65 -49.45 -36.98
N HIS A 869 15.37 -48.15 -37.19
CA HIS A 869 16.09 -47.21 -38.09
C HIS A 869 15.89 -47.50 -39.61
N GLN A 870 16.18 -46.59 -40.56
CA GLN A 870 16.92 -45.33 -40.46
C GLN A 870 16.38 -44.21 -41.37
N ARG A 871 16.48 -42.98 -40.85
CA ARG A 871 16.41 -41.65 -41.48
C ARG A 871 16.72 -41.56 -43.00
N ALA A 872 15.86 -40.87 -43.74
CA ALA A 872 16.19 -40.19 -44.99
C ALA A 872 15.33 -38.92 -45.18
N GLU A 873 15.95 -37.82 -45.60
CA GLU A 873 15.28 -36.58 -46.04
C GLU A 873 15.27 -36.53 -47.57
N LEU A 874 14.30 -35.85 -48.19
CA LEU A 874 14.49 -35.01 -49.39
C LEU A 874 13.22 -34.18 -49.71
N SER A 875 13.41 -33.11 -50.48
CA SER A 875 12.45 -32.02 -50.73
C SER A 875 12.17 -31.79 -52.23
N TYR A 876 11.51 -30.67 -52.58
CA TYR A 876 11.10 -30.20 -53.93
C TYR A 876 9.85 -30.88 -54.53
N LEU A 877 9.01 -30.25 -55.39
CA LEU A 877 8.94 -28.91 -56.02
C LEU A 877 7.60 -28.22 -55.64
N VAL A 878 7.44 -26.90 -55.48
CA VAL A 878 7.50 -25.74 -56.43
C VAL A 878 6.47 -25.77 -57.58
N ASP A 879 5.55 -24.79 -57.59
CA ASP A 879 4.82 -24.31 -58.79
C ASP A 879 4.44 -22.81 -58.68
N ARG A 880 4.15 -22.14 -59.81
CA ARG A 880 3.83 -20.69 -59.95
C ARG A 880 3.30 -20.37 -61.35
N PRO A 881 2.23 -19.54 -61.53
CA PRO A 881 2.46 -18.27 -62.24
C PRO A 881 1.50 -17.07 -61.96
N ARG A 882 2.04 -15.84 -62.08
CA ARG A 882 1.52 -14.56 -62.71
C ARG A 882 0.02 -14.17 -62.51
N ARG A 883 -0.40 -12.90 -62.29
CA ARG A 883 0.16 -11.51 -62.32
C ARG A 883 -0.82 -10.60 -61.48
N VAL A 884 -0.92 -9.25 -61.44
CA VAL A 884 -0.43 -8.06 -62.20
C VAL A 884 -0.16 -6.87 -61.23
N ASN A 885 0.18 -5.69 -61.78
CA ASN A 885 0.40 -4.33 -61.22
C ASN A 885 -0.75 -3.79 -60.30
N SER A 886 -0.53 -2.85 -59.38
CA SER A 886 0.17 -1.54 -59.58
C SER A 886 0.62 -0.80 -58.31
N SER A 887 1.68 0.03 -58.45
CA SER A 887 2.09 1.25 -57.68
C SER A 887 2.12 1.27 -56.13
N ALA A 888 3.12 1.86 -55.44
CA ALA A 888 4.41 2.44 -55.86
C ALA A 888 5.38 2.72 -54.67
N PHE A 889 6.68 2.58 -54.94
CA PHE A 889 7.89 3.25 -54.38
C PHE A 889 8.31 3.22 -52.89
N GLN A 890 9.64 3.13 -52.72
CA GLN A 890 10.50 3.36 -51.53
C GLN A 890 10.87 4.88 -51.44
N GLU A 891 11.77 5.45 -50.61
CA GLU A 891 12.97 5.05 -49.82
C GLU A 891 13.06 6.02 -48.58
N ALA A 892 13.60 5.68 -47.40
CA ALA A 892 15.01 5.46 -46.97
C ALA A 892 15.85 6.72 -46.68
N ASP A 893 16.96 6.54 -45.95
CA ASP A 893 17.70 7.57 -45.18
C ASP A 893 18.81 8.37 -45.92
N ILE A 894 19.51 9.19 -45.10
CA ILE A 894 20.93 9.64 -45.16
C ILE A 894 21.28 10.98 -45.87
N VAL A 895 22.16 11.73 -45.18
CA VAL A 895 23.22 12.69 -45.64
C VAL A 895 22.99 14.18 -45.31
N SER A 896 24.05 14.80 -44.76
CA SER A 896 24.20 16.21 -44.38
C SER A 896 25.04 16.99 -45.41
N SER A 897 24.76 18.29 -45.60
CA SER A 897 25.82 19.30 -45.86
C SER A 897 25.30 20.75 -45.93
N LYS A 898 26.08 21.70 -45.36
CA LYS A 898 26.44 23.04 -45.90
C LYS A 898 25.34 24.09 -46.24
N ASP A 899 25.59 25.41 -46.32
CA ASP A 899 26.60 26.36 -45.75
C ASP A 899 26.20 27.80 -46.18
N SER A 900 26.82 28.83 -45.58
CA SER A 900 26.98 30.23 -46.08
C SER A 900 25.79 31.24 -46.11
N GLY A 901 26.09 32.48 -45.68
CA GLY A 901 25.31 33.72 -45.90
C GLY A 901 24.46 34.19 -44.69
N HIS A 902 24.44 35.47 -44.30
CA HIS A 902 25.17 36.68 -44.75
C HIS A 902 25.26 37.71 -43.58
N GLY A 903 25.92 38.87 -43.75
CA GLY A 903 26.15 39.89 -42.69
C GLY A 903 24.94 40.79 -42.35
N ASP A 904 25.06 41.93 -41.67
CA ASP A 904 26.20 42.72 -41.13
C ASP A 904 25.71 43.72 -40.03
N SER A 905 26.62 44.43 -39.33
CA SER A 905 26.40 45.66 -38.49
C SER A 905 25.48 45.53 -37.24
N GLU A 906 25.59 46.29 -36.14
CA GLU A 906 26.53 47.30 -35.59
C GLU A 906 26.39 47.22 -34.03
N GLN A 907 27.45 47.16 -33.22
CA GLN A 907 28.19 48.29 -32.60
C GLN A 907 27.37 49.10 -31.56
N GLY A 908 27.77 49.26 -30.28
CA GLY A 908 28.92 48.73 -29.52
C GLY A 908 28.98 49.29 -28.07
N ASP A 909 30.05 48.95 -27.33
CA ASP A 909 30.73 49.72 -26.25
C ASP A 909 29.94 50.19 -24.98
N SER A 910 30.50 50.31 -23.75
CA SER A 910 31.88 50.17 -23.24
C SER A 910 31.92 49.84 -21.73
N ASP A 911 33.13 49.65 -21.18
CA ASP A 911 33.46 49.36 -19.77
C ASP A 911 33.06 50.45 -18.75
N HIS A 912 33.04 50.11 -17.44
CA HIS A 912 34.00 50.71 -16.49
C HIS A 912 34.07 50.02 -15.09
N ASP A 913 34.88 50.59 -14.20
CA ASP A 913 35.73 49.90 -13.22
C ASP A 913 35.52 50.34 -11.74
N ALA A 914 35.95 49.47 -10.82
CA ALA A 914 36.46 49.74 -9.46
C ALA A 914 35.57 50.22 -8.28
N THR A 915 36.07 49.84 -7.09
CA THR A 915 35.70 50.24 -5.70
C THR A 915 34.43 49.57 -5.11
N ASN A 916 34.31 49.34 -3.79
CA ASN A 916 35.09 49.86 -2.64
C ASN A 916 35.25 48.84 -1.46
N ARG A 917 36.04 49.19 -0.42
CA ARG A 917 36.37 48.35 0.76
C ARG A 917 35.48 48.60 2.01
N GLY A 918 35.35 47.57 2.85
CA GLY A 918 34.91 47.61 4.26
C GLY A 918 34.34 46.24 4.69
N GLN A 919 34.86 45.45 5.65
CA GLN A 919 35.15 45.72 7.07
C GLN A 919 34.00 46.50 7.76
N SER A 920 33.35 46.03 8.85
CA SER A 920 33.75 45.02 9.86
C SER A 920 32.59 44.54 10.76
N SER A 921 32.87 43.57 11.64
CA SER A 921 32.28 43.37 12.99
C SER A 921 30.75 43.32 13.21
N ALA A 922 30.23 42.09 13.24
CA ALA A 922 29.68 41.40 14.42
C ALA A 922 28.62 42.04 15.38
N ARG A 923 27.62 41.18 15.69
CA ARG A 923 26.84 41.00 16.96
C ARG A 923 25.63 41.91 17.31
N LYS A 924 24.49 41.21 17.45
CA LYS A 924 23.34 41.43 18.40
C LYS A 924 22.54 42.73 18.19
N ARG A 925 21.20 42.77 18.12
CA ARG A 925 20.14 41.92 18.71
C ARG A 925 18.77 42.55 18.33
N ILE A 926 17.69 41.76 18.32
CA ILE A 926 16.28 42.19 18.50
C ILE A 926 15.69 43.05 17.36
N CYS A 927 14.90 42.43 16.49
CA CYS A 927 13.51 42.13 16.86
C CYS A 927 13.30 40.62 16.89
#